data_AF-A0A652K669-F1
#
_entry.id   AF-A0A652K669-F1
#
_cell.length_a   1.000
_cell.length_b   1.000
_cell.length_c   1.000
_cell.angle_alpha   90.00
_cell.angle_beta   90.00
_cell.angle_gamma   90.00
#
_symmetry.space_group_name_H-M   'P 1'
#
loop_
_entity.id
_entity.type
_entity.pdbx_description
1 polymer ?
#
loop_
_entity_poly.entity_id
_entity_poly.type
_entity_poly.pdbx_seq_one_letter_code
_entity_poly.pdbx_strand_id
1 'polypeptide(L)'
;MRRALRHPGLVGRHEQDTSGLAADLRAAVAGEVDFSVTARALTTMDASNYRRVPAGTVAPRDADDLAAVLEVCRAHGATPVVARGAGTSIGGQATGTGVVLDLTRHMGGIVSLDPETRTAVVGPGLVLDRLRAAARPHGLTFGPDPSTHSRCTLGGMIGNNACGAHSVAWGTTADNVRSLDVMTYRGAKLTLGPDGRGAPAGLLDLVDRDLALLRTGYPTGLPRRISGYALDALLPERGVDVARSFCGSEGTLGVVTRATVRLVPLPAAPVLVVLGYADEGAAADAAAGLLPFGPLTVEGMAADLVRGAAGLPRGAAWLFCEVDGEGAARRLVRAADAIDSVVVSDPAGQRALWRIREDAAGTATRTPGGGEAWPGWEDCAVPPARLGAYLREFRALLAGFGLRGVPYGHFGDGCVHVRIDFDLWTERGVRDFRRFSEEVADLVVAHGGSLSGEHGDGQARAELLPRMYGEELVALFGAVKDVWDPDGGLNPGMLVRPRPLDEGLRFTGLPLVGLGRAAARCVGVAKCRVEGPSSGPGVMCPSFRATGEEKHSTRGRARLLHEMALGEVVTGGPRAEEVRDALDLCLSCKGCRSDCPVGVDMAAYKAEFLDLHYAGPLGFLRRPRSHWTMGRLPHWLDLFGRGLNAGMRLPFAARLAGVTPERTMPRVAARTFTSWFTERGSTRPADVTLWPDTFTDHLTPEVGQAALHTHPGVTYRPLPDAPPLPVVLA
;
A
#
# COMPACT_ATOMS: atom_id res chain seq x y z
N MET A 1 18.92 -30.00 -0.26
CA MET A 1 17.91 -28.94 -0.44
C MET A 1 16.80 -29.26 -1.46
N ARG A 2 16.36 -30.53 -1.65
CA ARG A 2 15.27 -30.90 -2.59
C ARG A 2 13.99 -31.45 -1.94
N ARG A 3 13.86 -31.38 -0.61
CA ARG A 3 12.70 -31.90 0.14
C ARG A 3 12.33 -30.92 1.25
N ALA A 4 11.51 -29.92 0.94
CA ALA A 4 10.73 -29.15 1.93
C ALA A 4 9.71 -28.20 1.25
N LEU A 5 9.03 -28.64 0.19
CA LEU A 5 7.93 -27.86 -0.43
C LEU A 5 6.57 -28.59 -0.34
N ARG A 6 6.44 -29.58 0.54
CA ARG A 6 5.15 -30.23 0.80
C ARG A 6 5.02 -30.56 2.27
N HIS A 7 4.41 -29.66 3.03
CA HIS A 7 3.72 -30.06 4.26
C HIS A 7 2.36 -30.65 3.85
N PRO A 8 2.02 -31.89 4.24
CA PRO A 8 0.84 -32.60 3.73
C PRO A 8 -0.47 -32.32 4.47
N GLY A 9 -0.58 -31.23 5.24
CA GLY A 9 -1.82 -30.90 5.94
C GLY A 9 -2.02 -29.39 6.02
N LEU A 10 -2.86 -28.85 5.14
CA LEU A 10 -3.68 -27.62 5.29
C LEU A 10 -4.07 -26.98 3.95
N VAL A 11 -3.55 -27.46 2.82
CA VAL A 11 -3.62 -26.68 1.58
C VAL A 11 -4.53 -27.34 0.55
N GLY A 12 -5.81 -26.95 0.53
CA GLY A 12 -6.78 -27.38 -0.46
C GLY A 12 -6.48 -26.77 -1.84
N ARG A 13 -6.74 -27.52 -2.91
CA ARG A 13 -6.75 -26.94 -4.26
C ARG A 13 -8.00 -26.07 -4.42
N HIS A 14 -7.84 -24.81 -4.81
CA HIS A 14 -8.96 -23.95 -5.22
C HIS A 14 -9.37 -24.26 -6.67
N GLU A 15 -9.87 -25.47 -6.89
CA GLU A 15 -10.49 -25.93 -8.14
C GLU A 15 -12.00 -25.70 -8.06
N GLN A 16 -12.43 -24.43 -8.15
CA GLN A 16 -13.82 -24.12 -8.53
C GLN A 16 -13.88 -24.07 -10.05
N ASP A 17 -14.82 -24.79 -10.66
CA ASP A 17 -15.09 -24.64 -12.08
C ASP A 17 -15.79 -23.31 -12.33
N THR A 18 -14.99 -22.31 -12.70
CA THR A 18 -15.46 -20.95 -13.02
C THR A 18 -15.57 -20.73 -14.53
N SER A 19 -15.52 -21.79 -15.34
CA SER A 19 -15.46 -21.68 -16.81
C SER A 19 -16.73 -21.04 -17.38
N GLY A 20 -17.91 -21.45 -16.92
CA GLY A 20 -19.20 -20.88 -17.29
C GLY A 20 -19.30 -19.39 -16.91
N LEU A 21 -19.03 -19.07 -15.65
CA LEU A 21 -19.00 -17.68 -15.16
C LEU A 21 -18.07 -16.79 -15.99
N ALA A 22 -16.86 -17.25 -16.28
CA ALA A 22 -15.89 -16.49 -17.06
C ALA A 22 -16.32 -16.30 -18.53
N ALA A 23 -17.03 -17.27 -19.12
CA ALA A 23 -17.55 -17.16 -20.48
C ALA A 23 -18.70 -16.13 -20.55
N ASP A 24 -19.65 -16.21 -19.62
CA ASP A 24 -20.80 -15.31 -19.58
C ASP A 24 -20.38 -13.87 -19.29
N LEU A 25 -19.42 -13.66 -18.37
CA LEU A 25 -18.86 -12.33 -18.13
C LEU A 25 -18.20 -11.76 -19.39
N ARG A 26 -17.39 -12.54 -20.11
CA ARG A 26 -16.76 -12.08 -21.37
C ARG A 26 -17.77 -11.74 -22.46
N ALA A 27 -18.92 -12.40 -22.47
CA ALA A 27 -19.98 -12.13 -23.43
C ALA A 27 -20.78 -10.87 -23.05
N ALA A 28 -20.92 -10.59 -21.75
CA ALA A 28 -21.78 -9.54 -21.23
C ALA A 28 -21.11 -8.17 -21.05
N VAL A 29 -19.78 -8.11 -20.91
CA VAL A 29 -19.06 -6.86 -20.62
C VAL A 29 -18.14 -6.43 -21.75
N ALA A 30 -18.00 -5.12 -21.95
CA ALA A 30 -17.06 -4.52 -22.90
C ALA A 30 -15.64 -4.37 -22.30
N GLY A 31 -15.53 -4.37 -20.98
CA GLY A 31 -14.29 -4.31 -20.22
C GLY A 31 -13.48 -5.61 -20.24
N GLU A 32 -12.43 -5.67 -19.43
CA GLU A 32 -11.52 -6.81 -19.42
C GLU A 32 -11.96 -7.87 -18.40
N VAL A 33 -11.95 -9.14 -18.80
CA VAL A 33 -12.28 -10.28 -17.94
C VAL A 33 -11.10 -11.25 -17.91
N ASP A 34 -10.47 -11.39 -16.75
CA ASP A 34 -9.30 -12.25 -16.56
C ASP A 34 -9.49 -13.21 -15.37
N PHE A 35 -9.55 -14.50 -15.70
CA PHE A 35 -9.67 -15.62 -14.75
C PHE A 35 -8.38 -16.46 -14.74
N SER A 36 -7.29 -15.95 -15.32
CA SER A 36 -6.00 -16.62 -15.32
C SER A 36 -5.45 -16.79 -13.90
N VAL A 37 -4.55 -17.76 -13.75
CA VAL A 37 -3.77 -17.96 -12.51
C VAL A 37 -3.09 -16.65 -12.08
N THR A 38 -2.53 -15.90 -13.04
CA THR A 38 -1.88 -14.62 -12.79
C THR A 38 -2.85 -13.60 -12.19
N ALA A 39 -4.01 -13.35 -12.82
CA ALA A 39 -4.98 -12.38 -12.33
C ALA A 39 -5.49 -12.70 -10.91
N ARG A 40 -5.82 -13.97 -10.67
CA ARG A 40 -6.24 -14.47 -9.35
C ARG A 40 -5.14 -14.26 -8.31
N ALA A 41 -3.90 -14.66 -8.61
CA ALA A 41 -2.75 -14.54 -7.72
C ALA A 41 -2.42 -13.08 -7.35
N LEU A 42 -2.59 -12.13 -8.27
CA LEU A 42 -2.32 -10.71 -8.01
C LEU A 42 -3.33 -10.05 -7.07
N THR A 43 -4.50 -10.67 -6.90
CA THR A 43 -5.64 -10.11 -6.15
C THR A 43 -5.99 -10.92 -4.89
N THR A 44 -5.20 -11.90 -4.50
CA THR A 44 -5.44 -12.71 -3.28
C THR A 44 -5.28 -11.93 -1.98
N MET A 45 -4.53 -10.83 -2.00
CA MET A 45 -4.14 -10.03 -0.83
C MET A 45 -4.29 -8.54 -1.12
N ASP A 46 -4.54 -7.74 -0.08
CA ASP A 46 -4.34 -6.29 -0.08
C ASP A 46 -3.04 -5.93 0.66
N ALA A 47 -3.05 -4.93 1.54
CA ALA A 47 -1.92 -4.58 2.41
C ALA A 47 -2.10 -5.08 3.85
N SER A 48 -3.12 -5.91 4.10
CA SER A 48 -3.38 -6.58 5.38
C SER A 48 -2.57 -7.88 5.52
N ASN A 49 -2.84 -8.60 6.62
CA ASN A 49 -2.34 -9.96 6.83
C ASN A 49 -3.23 -11.04 6.21
N TYR A 50 -4.35 -10.69 5.58
CA TYR A 50 -5.33 -11.66 5.10
C TYR A 50 -5.13 -12.06 3.64
N ARG A 51 -5.52 -13.28 3.34
CA ARG A 51 -5.53 -13.88 2.00
C ARG A 51 -6.89 -14.51 1.72
N ARG A 52 -7.47 -14.17 0.56
CA ARG A 52 -8.69 -14.80 0.01
C ARG A 52 -8.50 -14.99 -1.48
N VAL A 53 -8.69 -16.21 -1.98
CA VAL A 53 -8.47 -16.53 -3.40
C VAL A 53 -9.73 -16.21 -4.21
N PRO A 54 -9.70 -15.26 -5.15
CA PRO A 54 -10.87 -14.94 -5.97
C PRO A 54 -11.08 -15.95 -7.09
N ALA A 55 -12.30 -15.98 -7.61
CA ALA A 55 -12.67 -16.71 -8.83
C ALA A 55 -11.98 -16.09 -10.06
N GLY A 56 -12.01 -14.76 -10.16
CA GLY A 56 -11.41 -14.00 -11.26
C GLY A 56 -11.55 -12.51 -11.05
N THR A 57 -11.04 -11.74 -12.01
CA THR A 57 -11.07 -10.27 -12.00
C THR A 57 -11.80 -9.74 -13.22
N VAL A 58 -12.57 -8.67 -13.02
CA VAL A 58 -13.19 -7.91 -14.11
C VAL A 58 -12.81 -6.44 -13.96
N ALA A 59 -12.33 -5.82 -15.02
CA ALA A 59 -12.11 -4.37 -15.09
C ALA A 59 -13.25 -3.76 -15.94
N PRO A 60 -14.38 -3.37 -15.32
CA PRO A 60 -15.51 -2.84 -16.05
C PRO A 60 -15.14 -1.51 -16.72
N ARG A 61 -15.63 -1.30 -17.94
CA ARG A 61 -15.41 -0.06 -18.69
C ARG A 61 -16.17 1.11 -18.08
N ASP A 62 -17.39 0.87 -17.65
CA ASP A 62 -18.33 1.87 -17.15
C ASP A 62 -19.39 1.25 -16.22
N ALA A 63 -20.44 2.02 -15.91
CA ALA A 63 -21.51 1.60 -15.03
C ALA A 63 -22.44 0.55 -15.65
N ASP A 64 -22.52 0.45 -16.98
CA ASP A 64 -23.37 -0.56 -17.63
C ASP A 64 -22.67 -1.91 -17.66
N ASP A 65 -21.35 -1.94 -17.89
CA ASP A 65 -20.53 -3.12 -17.63
C ASP A 65 -20.68 -3.60 -16.18
N LEU A 66 -20.66 -2.69 -15.21
CA LEU A 66 -20.85 -3.05 -13.81
C LEU A 66 -22.22 -3.72 -13.57
N ALA A 67 -23.30 -3.19 -14.17
CA ALA A 67 -24.62 -3.80 -14.08
C ALA A 67 -24.61 -5.23 -14.65
N ALA A 68 -23.99 -5.41 -15.82
CA ALA A 68 -23.86 -6.71 -16.46
C ALA A 68 -23.05 -7.71 -15.60
N VAL A 69 -21.95 -7.27 -14.96
CA VAL A 69 -21.19 -8.12 -14.03
C VAL A 69 -22.07 -8.59 -12.87
N LEU A 70 -22.80 -7.68 -12.23
CA LEU A 70 -23.66 -8.00 -11.09
C LEU A 70 -24.79 -8.94 -11.49
N GLU A 71 -25.41 -8.72 -12.66
CA GLU A 71 -26.44 -9.59 -13.21
C GLU A 71 -25.91 -11.01 -13.45
N VAL A 72 -24.76 -11.15 -14.12
CA VAL A 72 -24.14 -12.45 -14.38
C VAL A 72 -23.76 -13.14 -13.06
N CYS A 73 -23.14 -12.42 -12.12
CA CYS A 73 -22.78 -12.99 -10.82
C CYS A 73 -24.01 -13.50 -10.05
N ARG A 74 -25.13 -12.77 -10.11
CA ARG A 74 -26.40 -13.18 -9.51
C ARG A 74 -26.97 -14.44 -10.17
N ALA A 75 -26.94 -14.52 -11.51
CA ALA A 75 -27.37 -15.69 -12.26
C ALA A 75 -26.53 -16.94 -11.94
N HIS A 76 -25.25 -16.75 -11.62
CA HIS A 76 -24.32 -17.79 -11.16
C HIS A 76 -24.36 -17.95 -9.63
N GLY A 77 -25.55 -18.16 -9.07
CA GLY A 77 -25.74 -18.54 -7.66
C GLY A 77 -25.32 -17.47 -6.66
N ALA A 78 -25.58 -16.20 -6.95
CA ALA A 78 -25.15 -15.06 -6.14
C ALA A 78 -23.64 -15.05 -5.86
N THR A 79 -22.84 -15.25 -6.93
CA THR A 79 -21.38 -15.20 -6.85
C THR A 79 -20.95 -13.87 -6.19
N PRO A 80 -20.09 -13.92 -5.15
CA PRO A 80 -19.64 -12.71 -4.47
C PRO A 80 -18.92 -11.74 -5.39
N VAL A 81 -19.08 -10.45 -5.13
CA VAL A 81 -18.42 -9.36 -5.85
C VAL A 81 -17.72 -8.44 -4.85
N VAL A 82 -16.45 -8.12 -5.13
CA VAL A 82 -15.65 -7.19 -4.32
C VAL A 82 -15.18 -6.03 -5.17
N ALA A 83 -15.65 -4.83 -4.83
CA ALA A 83 -15.14 -3.60 -5.43
C ALA A 83 -13.71 -3.32 -4.93
N ARG A 84 -12.76 -3.14 -5.85
CA ARG A 84 -11.36 -2.92 -5.51
C ARG A 84 -10.77 -1.73 -6.26
N GLY A 85 -10.26 -0.78 -5.48
CA GLY A 85 -9.38 0.28 -5.96
C GLY A 85 -7.92 -0.20 -6.04
N ALA A 86 -7.00 0.54 -5.43
CA ALA A 86 -5.58 0.18 -5.49
C ALA A 86 -5.18 -1.05 -4.64
N GLY A 87 -6.09 -1.56 -3.79
CA GLY A 87 -5.82 -2.66 -2.87
C GLY A 87 -4.76 -2.30 -1.82
N THR A 88 -4.81 -1.08 -1.30
CA THR A 88 -3.90 -0.54 -0.28
C THR A 88 -4.47 -0.63 1.14
N SER A 89 -5.66 -1.22 1.31
CA SER A 89 -6.25 -1.41 2.63
C SER A 89 -5.45 -2.38 3.49
N ILE A 90 -5.47 -2.17 4.81
CA ILE A 90 -4.77 -2.99 5.79
C ILE A 90 -5.71 -3.83 6.68
N GLY A 91 -7.03 -3.71 6.50
CA GLY A 91 -8.04 -4.49 7.24
C GLY A 91 -8.50 -5.78 6.55
N GLY A 92 -8.08 -6.05 5.31
CA GLY A 92 -8.46 -7.26 4.55
C GLY A 92 -9.74 -7.11 3.71
N GLN A 93 -10.43 -5.97 3.80
CA GLN A 93 -11.69 -5.73 3.12
C GLN A 93 -11.59 -5.56 1.61
N ALA A 94 -10.39 -5.38 1.07
CA ALA A 94 -10.21 -5.35 -0.39
C ALA A 94 -9.95 -6.77 -0.97
N THR A 95 -10.16 -7.85 -0.20
CA THR A 95 -9.95 -9.24 -0.62
C THR A 95 -11.26 -10.04 -0.61
N GLY A 96 -11.44 -10.97 -1.56
CA GLY A 96 -12.67 -11.75 -1.70
C GLY A 96 -12.51 -13.05 -2.46
N THR A 97 -13.52 -13.91 -2.38
CA THR A 97 -13.51 -15.27 -2.98
C THR A 97 -14.25 -15.38 -4.31
N GLY A 98 -15.03 -14.37 -4.72
CA GLY A 98 -15.76 -14.34 -5.98
C GLY A 98 -15.07 -13.49 -7.05
N VAL A 99 -15.83 -12.63 -7.73
CA VAL A 99 -15.31 -11.70 -8.75
C VAL A 99 -14.79 -10.43 -8.10
N VAL A 100 -13.56 -10.06 -8.40
CA VAL A 100 -12.96 -8.80 -7.96
C VAL A 100 -13.07 -7.77 -9.08
N LEU A 101 -13.68 -6.61 -8.79
CA LEU A 101 -13.77 -5.49 -9.73
C LEU A 101 -12.52 -4.62 -9.63
N ASP A 102 -11.71 -4.57 -10.68
CA ASP A 102 -10.62 -3.59 -10.81
C ASP A 102 -11.16 -2.29 -11.39
N LEU A 103 -11.52 -1.36 -10.50
CA LEU A 103 -12.07 -0.06 -10.90
C LEU A 103 -10.98 0.91 -11.38
N THR A 104 -9.69 0.53 -11.28
CA THR A 104 -8.56 1.44 -11.56
C THR A 104 -8.22 1.56 -13.05
N ARG A 105 -8.66 0.62 -13.88
CA ARG A 105 -8.33 0.60 -15.32
C ARG A 105 -9.10 1.64 -16.14
N HIS A 106 -10.43 1.60 -16.05
CA HIS A 106 -11.29 2.36 -16.97
C HIS A 106 -12.15 3.40 -16.24
N MET A 107 -12.48 3.18 -14.96
CA MET A 107 -13.34 4.08 -14.17
C MET A 107 -12.55 5.13 -13.35
N GLY A 108 -11.42 5.60 -13.89
CA GLY A 108 -10.45 6.46 -13.20
C GLY A 108 -10.46 7.95 -13.56
N GLY A 109 -11.55 8.47 -14.15
CA GLY A 109 -11.61 9.83 -14.68
C GLY A 109 -12.15 10.90 -13.72
N ILE A 110 -11.79 12.16 -14.01
CA ILE A 110 -12.51 13.35 -13.52
C ILE A 110 -13.57 13.68 -14.57
N VAL A 111 -14.85 13.66 -14.18
CA VAL A 111 -15.98 13.98 -15.06
C VAL A 111 -16.14 15.49 -15.20
N SER A 112 -16.08 16.22 -14.08
CA SER A 112 -16.09 17.68 -14.06
C SER A 112 -15.37 18.21 -12.82
N LEU A 113 -14.86 19.44 -12.90
CA LEU A 113 -14.30 20.20 -11.79
C LEU A 113 -14.78 21.63 -11.94
N ASP A 114 -15.42 22.15 -10.90
CA ASP A 114 -15.96 23.51 -10.85
C ASP A 114 -15.29 24.28 -9.69
N PRO A 115 -14.38 25.22 -10.01
CA PRO A 115 -13.71 26.05 -9.02
C PRO A 115 -14.64 27.03 -8.29
N GLU A 116 -15.74 27.47 -8.91
CA GLU A 116 -16.65 28.45 -8.35
C GLU A 116 -17.49 27.83 -7.23
N THR A 117 -18.09 26.68 -7.52
CA THR A 117 -18.82 25.90 -6.51
C THR A 117 -17.91 25.08 -5.60
N ARG A 118 -16.61 24.99 -5.94
CA ARG A 118 -15.60 24.16 -5.27
C ARG A 118 -16.03 22.70 -5.20
N THR A 119 -16.46 22.17 -6.34
CA THR A 119 -16.88 20.77 -6.44
C THR A 119 -16.17 20.05 -7.57
N ALA A 120 -16.11 18.72 -7.46
CA ALA A 120 -15.67 17.86 -8.55
C ALA A 120 -16.55 16.61 -8.61
N VAL A 121 -16.76 16.11 -9.82
CA VAL A 121 -17.45 14.85 -10.09
C VAL A 121 -16.41 13.86 -10.61
N VAL A 122 -16.25 12.73 -9.94
CA VAL A 122 -15.13 11.79 -10.17
C VAL A 122 -15.58 10.34 -10.22
N GLY A 123 -14.82 9.52 -10.95
CA GLY A 123 -14.98 8.06 -10.97
C GLY A 123 -14.31 7.38 -9.77
N PRO A 124 -14.77 6.17 -9.38
CA PRO A 124 -14.28 5.45 -8.20
C PRO A 124 -12.81 5.00 -8.32
N GLY A 125 -12.30 4.83 -9.54
CA GLY A 125 -10.93 4.45 -9.83
C GLY A 125 -9.92 5.60 -9.80
N LEU A 126 -10.38 6.86 -9.66
CA LEU A 126 -9.50 8.02 -9.76
C LEU A 126 -8.51 8.02 -8.60
N VAL A 127 -7.21 8.05 -8.91
CA VAL A 127 -6.15 8.23 -7.91
C VAL A 127 -6.24 9.63 -7.31
N LEU A 128 -6.19 9.74 -5.97
CA LEU A 128 -6.40 11.01 -5.25
C LEU A 128 -5.51 12.15 -5.76
N ASP A 129 -4.22 11.90 -5.96
CA ASP A 129 -3.31 12.94 -6.44
C ASP A 129 -3.66 13.51 -7.81
N ARG A 130 -4.38 12.77 -8.66
CA ARG A 130 -4.87 13.31 -9.95
C ARG A 130 -5.94 14.38 -9.72
N LEU A 131 -6.83 14.19 -8.75
CA LEU A 131 -7.82 15.21 -8.36
C LEU A 131 -7.12 16.42 -7.74
N ARG A 132 -6.18 16.19 -6.80
CA ARG A 132 -5.44 17.28 -6.15
C ARG A 132 -4.62 18.07 -7.18
N ALA A 133 -3.98 17.41 -8.14
CA ALA A 133 -3.23 18.06 -9.21
C ALA A 133 -4.13 18.91 -10.12
N ALA A 134 -5.34 18.41 -10.45
CA ALA A 134 -6.31 19.15 -11.26
C ALA A 134 -6.91 20.37 -10.52
N ALA A 135 -7.09 20.28 -9.20
CA ALA A 135 -7.64 21.37 -8.39
C ALA A 135 -6.61 22.47 -8.04
N ARG A 136 -5.32 22.13 -7.93
CA ARG A 136 -4.24 23.03 -7.51
C ARG A 136 -4.15 24.35 -8.29
N PRO A 137 -4.26 24.38 -9.65
CA PRO A 137 -4.24 25.62 -10.42
C PRO A 137 -5.31 26.63 -10.01
N HIS A 138 -6.38 26.18 -9.35
CA HIS A 138 -7.49 27.02 -8.87
C HIS A 138 -7.35 27.41 -7.38
N GLY A 139 -6.20 27.13 -6.75
CA GLY A 139 -6.01 27.36 -5.32
C GLY A 139 -6.79 26.38 -4.43
N LEU A 140 -7.21 25.24 -4.99
CA LEU A 140 -8.05 24.25 -4.32
C LEU A 140 -7.34 22.89 -4.17
N THR A 141 -7.83 22.07 -3.25
CA THR A 141 -7.45 20.66 -3.11
C THR A 141 -8.63 19.81 -2.61
N PHE A 142 -8.49 18.49 -2.63
CA PHE A 142 -9.39 17.62 -1.88
C PHE A 142 -8.80 17.43 -0.48
N GLY A 143 -9.63 17.61 0.55
CA GLY A 143 -9.15 17.71 1.94
C GLY A 143 -8.46 16.43 2.43
N PRO A 144 -9.17 15.29 2.52
CA PRO A 144 -8.59 14.05 3.02
C PRO A 144 -7.36 13.61 2.21
N ASP A 145 -6.27 13.36 2.91
CA ASP A 145 -4.96 13.09 2.34
C ASP A 145 -4.25 11.91 3.03
N PRO A 146 -4.77 10.68 2.87
CA PRO A 146 -4.17 9.51 3.49
C PRO A 146 -2.71 9.37 3.04
N SER A 147 -1.86 8.72 3.84
CA SER A 147 -0.49 8.35 3.43
C SER A 147 -0.47 7.58 2.10
N THR A 148 -1.63 6.99 1.76
CA THR A 148 -2.20 6.44 0.53
C THR A 148 -2.13 7.26 -0.79
N HIS A 149 -2.08 8.59 -0.69
CA HIS A 149 -2.65 9.55 -1.66
C HIS A 149 -2.16 9.42 -3.11
N SER A 150 -0.89 9.07 -3.30
CA SER A 150 -0.29 8.89 -4.64
C SER A 150 -0.76 7.65 -5.41
N ARG A 151 -1.57 6.78 -4.78
CA ARG A 151 -2.09 5.55 -5.41
C ARG A 151 -3.47 5.13 -4.92
N CYS A 152 -3.95 5.53 -3.75
CA CYS A 152 -5.31 5.21 -3.34
C CYS A 152 -6.31 5.87 -4.27
N THR A 153 -7.45 5.21 -4.46
CA THR A 153 -8.51 5.71 -5.33
C THR A 153 -9.64 6.29 -4.50
N LEU A 154 -10.38 7.26 -5.06
CA LEU A 154 -11.50 7.89 -4.39
C LEU A 154 -12.58 6.89 -3.95
N GLY A 155 -12.86 5.87 -4.76
CA GLY A 155 -13.80 4.79 -4.38
C GLY A 155 -13.32 3.98 -3.16
N GLY A 156 -12.01 3.71 -3.06
CA GLY A 156 -11.43 3.07 -1.87
C GLY A 156 -11.47 3.98 -0.65
N MET A 157 -11.26 5.28 -0.83
CA MET A 157 -11.38 6.26 0.25
C MET A 157 -12.82 6.36 0.77
N ILE A 158 -13.82 6.35 -0.11
CA ILE A 158 -15.24 6.32 0.27
C ILE A 158 -15.57 5.01 0.99
N GLY A 159 -15.11 3.87 0.45
CA GLY A 159 -15.34 2.55 1.04
C GLY A 159 -14.78 2.44 2.46
N ASN A 160 -13.64 3.05 2.76
CA ASN A 160 -13.03 3.03 4.10
C ASN A 160 -13.34 4.28 4.94
N ASN A 161 -14.11 5.25 4.42
CA ASN A 161 -14.21 6.60 4.99
C ASN A 161 -12.84 7.17 5.41
N ALA A 162 -11.86 7.05 4.52
CA ALA A 162 -10.46 7.34 4.79
C ALA A 162 -10.25 8.79 5.24
N CYS A 163 -9.22 8.99 6.05
CA CYS A 163 -8.80 10.29 6.56
C CYS A 163 -7.40 10.63 6.00
N GLY A 164 -6.62 11.40 6.75
CA GLY A 164 -5.25 11.79 6.41
C GLY A 164 -4.65 12.65 7.50
N ALA A 165 -3.46 13.21 7.26
CA ALA A 165 -2.80 14.07 8.23
C ALA A 165 -3.63 15.33 8.55
N HIS A 166 -4.39 15.83 7.58
CA HIS A 166 -5.11 17.09 7.70
C HIS A 166 -6.59 16.95 8.11
N SER A 167 -7.01 15.81 8.67
CA SER A 167 -8.43 15.65 9.04
C SER A 167 -8.88 16.58 10.17
N VAL A 168 -7.97 17.03 11.05
CA VAL A 168 -8.31 18.05 12.06
C VAL A 168 -8.85 19.33 11.41
N ALA A 169 -8.40 19.66 10.20
CA ALA A 169 -8.87 20.82 9.44
C ALA A 169 -10.03 20.50 8.48
N TRP A 170 -10.00 19.32 7.86
CA TRP A 170 -10.85 19.01 6.71
C TRP A 170 -11.78 17.81 6.88
N GLY A 171 -11.74 17.12 8.01
CA GLY A 171 -12.56 15.96 8.33
C GLY A 171 -12.19 14.71 7.54
N THR A 172 -13.11 13.75 7.53
CA THR A 172 -12.99 12.46 6.85
C THR A 172 -13.40 12.55 5.38
N THR A 173 -13.29 11.45 4.63
CA THR A 173 -13.85 11.37 3.27
C THR A 173 -15.35 11.65 3.25
N ALA A 174 -16.12 11.13 4.21
CA ALA A 174 -17.55 11.38 4.32
C ALA A 174 -17.90 12.86 4.50
N ASP A 175 -17.09 13.63 5.25
CA ASP A 175 -17.26 15.10 5.40
C ASP A 175 -17.05 15.87 4.09
N ASN A 176 -16.42 15.25 3.10
CA ASN A 176 -16.10 15.84 1.81
C ASN A 176 -16.90 15.26 0.64
N VAL A 177 -17.80 14.31 0.89
CA VAL A 177 -18.76 13.78 -0.08
C VAL A 177 -20.03 14.62 -0.05
N ARG A 178 -20.54 14.98 -1.23
CA ARG A 178 -21.84 15.67 -1.41
C ARG A 178 -22.94 14.71 -1.85
N SER A 179 -22.60 13.81 -2.76
CA SER A 179 -23.50 12.75 -3.23
C SER A 179 -22.71 11.60 -3.84
N LEU A 180 -23.32 10.42 -3.84
CA LEU A 180 -22.76 9.21 -4.43
C LEU A 180 -23.76 8.60 -5.40
N ASP A 181 -23.34 8.30 -6.63
CA ASP A 181 -24.06 7.36 -7.48
C ASP A 181 -23.54 5.96 -7.17
N VAL A 182 -24.43 5.05 -6.80
CA VAL A 182 -24.09 3.68 -6.42
C VAL A 182 -24.97 2.67 -7.14
N MET A 183 -24.49 1.44 -7.21
CA MET A 183 -25.23 0.29 -7.73
C MET A 183 -25.33 -0.79 -6.66
N THR A 184 -26.54 -1.26 -6.36
CA THR A 184 -26.77 -2.39 -5.45
C THR A 184 -26.51 -3.71 -6.17
N TYR A 185 -26.40 -4.82 -5.42
CA TYR A 185 -26.12 -6.14 -6.01
C TYR A 185 -27.17 -6.56 -7.06
N ARG A 186 -28.43 -6.17 -6.86
CA ARG A 186 -29.53 -6.44 -7.82
C ARG A 186 -29.61 -5.42 -8.97
N GLY A 187 -28.58 -4.59 -9.15
CA GLY A 187 -28.45 -3.66 -10.27
C GLY A 187 -29.21 -2.34 -10.11
N ALA A 188 -29.81 -2.06 -8.94
CA ALA A 188 -30.51 -0.79 -8.74
C ALA A 188 -29.50 0.37 -8.70
N LYS A 189 -29.73 1.38 -9.55
CA LYS A 189 -28.93 2.62 -9.60
C LYS A 189 -29.55 3.64 -8.63
N LEU A 190 -28.80 4.06 -7.61
CA LEU A 190 -29.25 4.99 -6.57
C LEU A 190 -28.31 6.20 -6.52
N THR A 191 -28.87 7.40 -6.31
CA THR A 191 -28.10 8.62 -6.02
C THR A 191 -28.32 9.02 -4.58
N LEU A 192 -27.31 8.79 -3.75
CA LEU A 192 -27.35 9.01 -2.31
C LEU A 192 -27.14 10.48 -1.97
N GLY A 193 -27.77 10.94 -0.89
CA GLY A 193 -27.58 12.29 -0.37
C GLY A 193 -28.33 12.52 0.95
N PRO A 194 -28.44 13.79 1.38
CA PRO A 194 -29.21 14.18 2.56
C PRO A 194 -30.71 13.95 2.36
N ASP A 195 -31.46 14.14 3.45
CA ASP A 195 -32.93 14.08 3.49
C ASP A 195 -33.50 12.73 3.03
N GLY A 196 -32.76 11.63 3.31
CA GLY A 196 -33.16 10.27 2.93
C GLY A 196 -33.02 9.97 1.44
N ARG A 197 -32.45 10.87 0.63
CA ARG A 197 -32.35 10.70 -0.82
C ARG A 197 -31.53 9.47 -1.18
N GLY A 198 -32.11 8.59 -1.99
CA GLY A 198 -31.46 7.38 -2.48
C GLY A 198 -31.42 6.25 -1.45
N ALA A 199 -32.10 6.37 -0.31
CA ALA A 199 -32.27 5.26 0.62
C ALA A 199 -33.02 4.09 -0.06
N PRO A 200 -32.53 2.85 0.01
CA PRO A 200 -33.29 1.69 -0.43
C PRO A 200 -34.56 1.50 0.42
N ALA A 201 -35.58 0.88 -0.17
CA ALA A 201 -36.84 0.60 0.51
C ALA A 201 -36.61 -0.20 1.80
N GLY A 202 -37.23 0.24 2.90
CA GLY A 202 -37.10 -0.38 4.23
C GLY A 202 -35.94 0.14 5.08
N LEU A 203 -34.98 0.90 4.53
CA LEU A 203 -33.88 1.45 5.33
C LEU A 203 -34.37 2.49 6.35
N LEU A 204 -35.25 3.40 5.93
CA LEU A 204 -35.74 4.46 6.83
C LEU A 204 -36.70 3.90 7.88
N ASP A 205 -37.54 2.92 7.52
CA ASP A 205 -38.39 2.22 8.48
C ASP A 205 -37.57 1.50 9.57
N LEU A 206 -36.43 0.93 9.17
CA LEU A 206 -35.46 0.30 10.07
C LEU A 206 -34.84 1.33 11.02
N VAL A 207 -34.44 2.49 10.51
CA VAL A 207 -33.89 3.60 11.32
C VAL A 207 -34.93 4.14 12.31
N ASP A 208 -36.16 4.38 11.86
CA ASP A 208 -37.24 4.95 12.66
C ASP A 208 -37.62 4.05 13.84
N ARG A 209 -37.60 2.73 13.64
CA ARG A 209 -37.85 1.76 14.71
C ARG A 209 -36.74 1.76 15.77
N ASP A 210 -35.50 1.99 15.36
CA ASP A 210 -34.30 1.79 16.19
C ASP A 210 -33.63 3.12 16.64
N LEU A 211 -34.35 4.25 16.57
CA LEU A 211 -33.82 5.59 16.91
C LEU A 211 -33.19 5.69 18.31
N ALA A 212 -33.77 5.02 19.31
CA ALA A 212 -33.24 5.05 20.68
C ALA A 212 -31.87 4.40 20.75
N LEU A 213 -31.70 3.25 20.09
CA LEU A 213 -30.43 2.54 19.99
C LEU A 213 -29.41 3.37 19.21
N LEU A 214 -29.80 3.95 18.07
CA LEU A 214 -28.91 4.81 17.27
C LEU A 214 -28.44 6.06 18.00
N ARG A 215 -29.27 6.64 18.88
CA ARG A 215 -28.89 7.83 19.68
C ARG A 215 -27.94 7.52 20.83
N THR A 216 -27.94 6.28 21.33
CA THR A 216 -27.26 5.91 22.59
C THR A 216 -26.16 4.86 22.43
N GLY A 217 -26.17 4.08 21.36
CA GLY A 217 -25.25 2.97 21.13
C GLY A 217 -23.91 3.34 20.49
N TYR A 218 -23.75 4.57 20.02
CA TYR A 218 -22.48 5.04 19.45
C TYR A 218 -21.63 5.79 20.48
N PRO A 219 -20.30 5.60 20.50
CA PRO A 219 -19.41 6.38 21.35
C PRO A 219 -19.40 7.85 20.92
N THR A 220 -19.40 8.74 21.91
CA THR A 220 -19.44 10.20 21.73
C THR A 220 -18.07 10.82 21.91
N GLY A 221 -17.81 11.96 21.23
CA GLY A 221 -16.58 12.73 21.43
C GLY A 221 -15.36 12.19 20.68
N LEU A 222 -15.57 11.32 19.68
CA LEU A 222 -14.54 10.84 18.77
C LEU A 222 -14.53 11.68 17.49
N PRO A 223 -13.43 12.38 17.16
CA PRO A 223 -13.27 13.03 15.86
C PRO A 223 -13.29 12.03 14.71
N ARG A 224 -12.73 10.83 14.96
CA ARG A 224 -12.63 9.73 14.00
C ARG A 224 -13.27 8.47 14.57
N ARG A 225 -14.38 8.04 13.97
CA ARG A 225 -15.06 6.77 14.27
C ARG A 225 -15.44 6.10 12.95
N ILE A 226 -14.64 5.12 12.55
CA ILE A 226 -14.80 4.42 11.27
C ILE A 226 -15.29 2.99 11.46
N SER A 227 -15.21 2.45 12.68
CA SER A 227 -15.74 1.12 12.98
C SER A 227 -17.25 1.01 12.78
N GLY A 228 -17.71 -0.07 12.15
CA GLY A 228 -19.11 -0.36 11.87
C GLY A 228 -19.74 0.58 10.84
N TYR A 229 -21.05 0.42 10.61
CA TYR A 229 -21.77 1.38 9.76
C TYR A 229 -22.05 2.69 10.52
N ALA A 230 -21.94 3.81 9.82
CA ALA A 230 -22.28 5.14 10.34
C ALA A 230 -23.79 5.41 10.28
N LEU A 231 -24.59 4.54 10.91
CA LEU A 231 -26.07 4.64 10.90
C LEU A 231 -26.59 5.83 11.71
N ASP A 232 -25.81 6.35 12.65
CA ASP A 232 -26.07 7.61 13.34
C ASP A 232 -26.17 8.81 12.38
N ALA A 233 -25.58 8.75 11.18
CA ALA A 233 -25.79 9.75 10.13
C ALA A 233 -27.23 9.78 9.60
N LEU A 234 -28.00 8.70 9.79
CA LEU A 234 -29.39 8.60 9.36
C LEU A 234 -30.38 9.19 10.38
N LEU A 235 -29.91 9.67 11.54
CA LEU A 235 -30.78 10.31 12.53
C LEU A 235 -31.44 11.57 11.96
N PRO A 236 -32.73 11.84 12.27
CA PRO A 236 -33.43 13.04 11.82
C PRO A 236 -32.71 14.34 12.18
N GLU A 237 -32.18 14.43 13.41
CA GLU A 237 -31.40 15.57 13.88
C GLU A 237 -30.05 15.79 13.14
N ARG A 238 -29.63 14.82 12.32
CA ARG A 238 -28.43 14.89 11.47
C ARG A 238 -28.75 14.99 9.98
N GLY A 239 -30.03 15.18 9.62
CA GLY A 239 -30.46 15.39 8.24
C GLY A 239 -30.57 14.12 7.39
N VAL A 240 -30.61 12.93 8.01
CA VAL A 240 -30.84 11.64 7.34
C VAL A 240 -29.90 11.46 6.13
N ASP A 241 -28.59 11.57 6.37
CA ASP A 241 -27.58 11.60 5.30
C ASP A 241 -27.16 10.18 4.87
N VAL A 242 -27.77 9.72 3.79
CA VAL A 242 -27.55 8.38 3.22
C VAL A 242 -26.16 8.28 2.57
N ALA A 243 -25.64 9.37 2.01
CA ALA A 243 -24.30 9.36 1.41
C ALA A 243 -23.22 9.25 2.49
N ARG A 244 -23.39 9.96 3.61
CA ARG A 244 -22.51 9.86 4.78
C ARG A 244 -22.58 8.49 5.42
N SER A 245 -23.79 7.91 5.61
CA SER A 245 -23.93 6.57 6.20
C SER A 245 -23.34 5.45 5.34
N PHE A 246 -23.27 5.67 4.01
CA PHE A 246 -22.67 4.73 3.06
C PHE A 246 -21.14 4.74 3.08
N CYS A 247 -20.52 5.88 3.44
CA CYS A 247 -19.05 5.96 3.56
C CYS A 247 -18.59 5.06 4.72
N GLY A 248 -17.52 4.29 4.50
CA GLY A 248 -17.08 3.28 5.47
C GLY A 248 -17.79 1.94 5.34
N SER A 249 -18.64 1.75 4.32
CA SER A 249 -19.34 0.47 4.08
C SER A 249 -18.44 -0.63 3.52
N GLU A 250 -17.19 -0.35 3.17
CA GLU A 250 -16.22 -1.34 2.70
C GLU A 250 -16.70 -2.17 1.49
N GLY A 251 -17.55 -1.58 0.64
CA GLY A 251 -18.10 -2.24 -0.55
C GLY A 251 -19.16 -3.31 -0.25
N THR A 252 -19.71 -3.32 0.97
CA THR A 252 -20.75 -4.27 1.38
C THR A 252 -22.17 -3.80 1.03
N LEU A 253 -22.43 -2.49 0.92
CA LEU A 253 -23.79 -1.99 0.67
C LEU A 253 -24.06 -1.72 -0.82
N GLY A 254 -23.02 -1.41 -1.60
CA GLY A 254 -23.12 -1.10 -3.01
C GLY A 254 -21.76 -0.83 -3.64
N VAL A 255 -21.72 -0.71 -4.96
CA VAL A 255 -20.53 -0.30 -5.71
C VAL A 255 -20.70 1.14 -6.17
N VAL A 256 -19.77 2.01 -5.78
CA VAL A 256 -19.74 3.42 -6.21
C VAL A 256 -19.44 3.48 -7.72
N THR A 257 -20.26 4.19 -8.49
CA THR A 257 -20.03 4.45 -9.92
C THR A 257 -19.56 5.87 -10.19
N ARG A 258 -19.95 6.82 -9.32
CA ARG A 258 -19.52 8.23 -9.38
C ARG A 258 -19.65 8.88 -8.00
N ALA A 259 -18.77 9.83 -7.70
CA ALA A 259 -18.85 10.65 -6.49
C ALA A 259 -18.82 12.14 -6.84
N THR A 260 -19.69 12.92 -6.22
CA THR A 260 -19.59 14.38 -6.19
C THR A 260 -18.95 14.77 -4.88
N VAL A 261 -17.80 15.44 -4.95
CA VAL A 261 -16.97 15.79 -3.80
C VAL A 261 -16.78 17.29 -3.68
N ARG A 262 -16.61 17.76 -2.45
CA ARG A 262 -16.23 19.14 -2.12
C ARG A 262 -14.70 19.30 -2.21
N LEU A 263 -14.27 20.44 -2.71
CA LEU A 263 -12.89 20.91 -2.68
C LEU A 263 -12.72 22.01 -1.61
N VAL A 264 -11.53 22.06 -1.01
CA VAL A 264 -11.16 23.04 0.02
C VAL A 264 -10.05 23.97 -0.48
N PRO A 265 -9.97 25.22 -0.01
CA PRO A 265 -8.86 26.11 -0.31
C PRO A 265 -7.52 25.55 0.20
N LEU A 266 -6.45 25.78 -0.55
CA LEU A 266 -5.09 25.55 -0.08
C LEU A 266 -4.71 26.60 0.99
N PRO A 267 -3.88 26.25 1.99
CA PRO A 267 -3.33 27.22 2.93
C PRO A 267 -2.45 28.24 2.20
N ALA A 268 -2.47 29.50 2.64
CA ALA A 268 -1.79 30.59 1.95
C ALA A 268 -0.28 30.60 2.20
N ALA A 269 0.13 30.30 3.43
CA ALA A 269 1.51 30.29 3.89
C ALA A 269 1.69 29.19 4.96
N PRO A 270 1.63 27.89 4.58
CA PRO A 270 1.79 26.80 5.54
C PRO A 270 3.16 26.87 6.20
N VAL A 271 3.19 26.72 7.53
CA VAL A 271 4.38 26.67 8.37
C VAL A 271 4.34 25.39 9.19
N LEU A 272 5.40 24.60 9.11
CA LEU A 272 5.57 23.40 9.92
C LEU A 272 6.26 23.76 11.25
N VAL A 273 5.70 23.30 12.34
CA VAL A 273 6.26 23.37 13.70
C VAL A 273 6.48 21.95 14.19
N VAL A 274 7.73 21.60 14.49
CA VAL A 274 8.06 20.33 15.13
C VAL A 274 8.36 20.59 16.59
N LEU A 275 7.68 19.88 17.48
CA LEU A 275 7.74 20.04 18.93
C LEU A 275 8.31 18.78 19.57
N GLY A 276 9.35 18.88 20.39
CA GLY A 276 9.98 17.74 21.07
C GLY A 276 9.48 17.52 22.49
N TYR A 277 9.22 16.26 22.85
CA TYR A 277 8.73 15.82 24.17
C TYR A 277 9.56 14.68 24.74
N ALA A 278 9.38 14.40 26.03
CA ALA A 278 10.15 13.38 26.75
C ALA A 278 9.81 11.95 26.30
N ASP A 279 8.55 11.69 25.94
CA ASP A 279 8.03 10.42 25.44
C ASP A 279 6.71 10.65 24.67
N GLU A 280 6.19 9.60 24.04
CA GLU A 280 4.96 9.66 23.26
C GLU A 280 3.70 9.91 24.09
N GLY A 281 3.70 9.55 25.38
CA GLY A 281 2.59 9.81 26.30
C GLY A 281 2.48 11.30 26.58
N ALA A 282 3.60 11.96 26.87
CA ALA A 282 3.68 13.41 27.04
C ALA A 282 3.31 14.17 25.75
N ALA A 283 3.79 13.71 24.59
CA ALA A 283 3.39 14.28 23.31
C ALA A 283 1.87 14.14 23.05
N ALA A 284 1.29 12.99 23.40
CA ALA A 284 -0.15 12.76 23.27
C ALA A 284 -0.99 13.61 24.23
N ASP A 285 -0.55 13.77 25.48
CA ASP A 285 -1.22 14.65 26.45
C ASP A 285 -1.22 16.12 25.95
N ALA A 286 -0.13 16.56 25.32
CA ALA A 286 -0.02 17.91 24.76
C ALA A 286 -0.90 18.12 23.51
N ALA A 287 -1.05 17.10 22.65
CA ALA A 287 -1.72 17.22 21.36
C ALA A 287 -3.16 17.78 21.45
N ALA A 288 -3.94 17.32 22.42
CA ALA A 288 -5.31 17.81 22.64
C ALA A 288 -5.34 19.31 22.99
N GLY A 289 -4.36 19.80 23.75
CA GLY A 289 -4.23 21.21 24.13
C GLY A 289 -3.84 22.13 22.97
N LEU A 290 -3.34 21.58 21.86
CA LEU A 290 -2.96 22.34 20.67
C LEU A 290 -4.12 22.60 19.70
N LEU A 291 -5.18 21.79 19.74
CA LEU A 291 -6.33 21.91 18.84
C LEU A 291 -7.03 23.28 18.87
N PRO A 292 -7.21 23.96 20.03
CA PRO A 292 -7.81 25.29 20.08
C PRO A 292 -7.03 26.38 19.31
N PHE A 293 -5.78 26.13 18.92
CA PHE A 293 -4.97 27.06 18.12
C PHE A 293 -5.22 26.95 16.61
N GLY A 294 -6.14 26.07 16.19
CA GLY A 294 -6.50 25.86 14.79
C GLY A 294 -5.38 25.30 13.92
N PRO A 295 -4.63 24.26 14.36
CA PRO A 295 -3.65 23.61 13.50
C PRO A 295 -4.34 22.92 12.31
N LEU A 296 -3.64 22.90 11.17
CA LEU A 296 -4.05 22.14 10.00
C LEU A 296 -3.82 20.63 10.19
N THR A 297 -2.88 20.25 11.05
CA THR A 297 -2.53 18.88 11.42
C THR A 297 -1.78 18.83 12.75
N VAL A 298 -1.86 17.71 13.47
CA VAL A 298 -1.09 17.43 14.70
C VAL A 298 -0.71 15.94 14.69
N GLU A 299 0.46 15.63 14.14
CA GLU A 299 0.94 14.26 13.96
C GLU A 299 1.97 13.87 15.02
N GLY A 300 1.76 12.74 15.69
CA GLY A 300 2.69 12.20 16.68
C GLY A 300 3.60 11.13 16.11
N MET A 301 4.85 11.11 16.58
CA MET A 301 5.83 10.06 16.25
C MET A 301 6.85 9.86 17.38
N ALA A 302 7.15 8.61 17.71
CA ALA A 302 8.18 8.25 18.70
C ALA A 302 9.58 8.07 18.06
N ALA A 303 10.65 8.22 18.88
CA ALA A 303 12.05 8.18 18.46
C ALA A 303 12.50 6.89 17.78
N ASP A 304 11.91 5.75 18.14
CA ASP A 304 12.15 4.43 17.58
C ASP A 304 11.77 4.29 16.09
N LEU A 305 11.01 5.24 15.51
CA LEU A 305 10.75 5.31 14.06
C LEU A 305 11.80 6.06 13.26
N VAL A 306 12.63 6.87 13.93
CA VAL A 306 13.54 7.79 13.27
C VAL A 306 14.89 7.11 13.05
N ARG A 307 15.22 6.79 11.80
CA ARG A 307 16.52 6.21 11.42
C ARG A 307 17.68 7.22 11.39
N GLY A 308 17.43 8.48 11.73
CA GLY A 308 18.41 9.54 11.92
C GLY A 308 17.76 10.86 12.35
N ALA A 309 18.24 11.48 13.44
CA ALA A 309 17.61 12.66 14.07
C ALA A 309 17.98 14.01 13.43
N ALA A 310 18.50 14.02 12.19
CA ALA A 310 18.95 15.25 11.55
C ALA A 310 17.75 16.20 11.30
N GLY A 311 17.78 17.38 11.93
CA GLY A 311 16.76 18.41 11.77
C GLY A 311 15.57 18.32 12.74
N LEU A 312 15.55 17.34 13.65
CA LEU A 312 14.53 17.26 14.71
C LEU A 312 15.00 17.99 15.98
N PRO A 313 14.11 18.68 16.71
CA PRO A 313 14.44 19.26 18.01
C PRO A 313 14.73 18.18 19.06
N ARG A 314 15.33 18.56 20.18
CA ARG A 314 15.58 17.65 21.31
C ARG A 314 14.27 17.03 21.81
N GLY A 315 14.26 15.71 21.98
CA GLY A 315 13.12 14.93 22.49
C GLY A 315 13.28 13.44 22.19
N ALA A 316 12.41 12.62 22.77
CA ALA A 316 12.25 11.20 22.42
C ALA A 316 10.90 10.90 21.74
N ALA A 317 10.04 11.91 21.61
CA ALA A 317 8.87 11.89 20.73
C ALA A 317 8.63 13.31 20.19
N TRP A 318 7.93 13.40 19.07
CA TRP A 318 7.65 14.68 18.44
C TRP A 318 6.20 14.81 17.99
N LEU A 319 5.70 16.04 18.04
CA LEU A 319 4.50 16.47 17.32
C LEU A 319 4.89 17.31 16.10
N PHE A 320 4.36 16.97 14.93
CA PHE A 320 4.45 17.75 13.71
C PHE A 320 3.12 18.50 13.53
N CYS A 321 3.17 19.81 13.65
CA CYS A 321 2.01 20.68 13.56
C CYS A 321 2.16 21.62 12.36
N GLU A 322 1.23 21.59 11.42
CA GLU A 322 1.15 22.59 10.36
C GLU A 322 0.12 23.66 10.73
N VAL A 323 0.45 24.92 10.47
CA VAL A 323 -0.44 26.08 10.68
C VAL A 323 -0.29 27.05 9.52
N ASP A 324 -1.31 27.87 9.27
CA ASP A 324 -1.23 28.91 8.23
C ASP A 324 -0.64 30.22 8.81
N GLY A 325 0.61 30.52 8.43
CA GLY A 325 1.33 31.75 8.76
C GLY A 325 2.18 31.71 10.04
N GLU A 326 3.29 32.47 10.02
CA GLU A 326 4.27 32.52 11.13
C GLU A 326 3.71 33.04 12.46
N GLY A 327 2.67 33.88 12.40
CA GLY A 327 2.00 34.38 13.61
C GLY A 327 1.28 33.26 14.36
N ALA A 328 0.64 32.34 13.65
CA ALA A 328 0.02 31.16 14.22
C ALA A 328 1.08 30.20 14.79
N ALA A 329 2.17 29.98 14.04
CA ALA A 329 3.29 29.15 14.49
C ALA A 329 3.87 29.63 15.82
N ARG A 330 4.11 30.94 15.97
CA ARG A 330 4.62 31.53 17.22
C ARG A 330 3.66 31.35 18.41
N ARG A 331 2.34 31.41 18.19
CA ARG A 331 1.35 31.17 19.25
C ARG A 331 1.34 29.69 19.66
N LEU A 332 1.39 28.79 18.68
CA LEU A 332 1.40 27.34 18.92
C LEU A 332 2.65 26.91 19.70
N VAL A 333 3.85 27.37 19.31
CA VAL A 333 5.10 27.09 20.05
C VAL A 333 5.03 27.55 21.51
N ARG A 334 4.48 28.74 21.77
CA ARG A 334 4.34 29.27 23.15
C ARG A 334 3.39 28.46 24.01
N ALA A 335 2.41 27.79 23.41
CA ALA A 335 1.40 27.01 24.11
C ALA A 335 1.77 25.52 24.26
N ALA A 336 2.80 25.05 23.55
CA ALA A 336 3.10 23.63 23.41
C ALA A 336 3.76 22.98 24.63
N ASP A 337 4.35 23.75 25.54
CA ASP A 337 5.15 23.23 26.66
C ASP A 337 6.19 22.16 26.22
N ALA A 338 6.79 22.38 25.05
CA ALA A 338 7.75 21.46 24.45
C ALA A 338 9.16 21.67 25.03
N ILE A 339 9.95 20.59 25.11
CA ILE A 339 11.37 20.61 25.53
C ILE A 339 12.21 21.46 24.59
N ASP A 340 11.88 21.39 23.31
CA ASP A 340 12.53 22.09 22.21
C ASP A 340 11.60 22.14 21.00
N SER A 341 11.86 23.07 20.07
CA SER A 341 11.02 23.23 18.88
C SER A 341 11.80 23.70 17.66
N VAL A 342 11.35 23.30 16.48
CA VAL A 342 11.85 23.79 15.19
C VAL A 342 10.67 24.33 14.39
N VAL A 343 10.83 25.51 13.80
CA VAL A 343 9.83 26.15 12.93
C VAL A 343 10.41 26.24 11.52
N VAL A 344 9.68 25.72 10.53
CA VAL A 344 10.12 25.63 9.14
C VAL A 344 9.05 26.21 8.21
N SER A 345 9.36 27.34 7.58
CA SER A 345 8.50 27.99 6.58
C SER A 345 8.93 27.71 5.14
N ASP A 346 10.16 27.24 4.91
CA ASP A 346 10.62 26.95 3.55
C ASP A 346 10.06 25.59 3.06
N PRO A 347 9.56 25.51 1.81
CA PRO A 347 8.95 24.28 1.31
C PRO A 347 9.90 23.07 1.25
N ALA A 348 11.21 23.28 1.11
CA ALA A 348 12.17 22.17 1.00
C ALA A 348 12.41 21.50 2.36
N GLY A 349 12.60 22.30 3.41
CA GLY A 349 12.69 21.84 4.79
C GLY A 349 11.41 21.14 5.26
N GLN A 350 10.24 21.70 4.95
CA GLN A 350 8.96 21.06 5.27
C GLN A 350 8.84 19.67 4.63
N ARG A 351 9.15 19.55 3.33
CA ARG A 351 9.13 18.25 2.64
C ARG A 351 10.11 17.25 3.24
N ALA A 352 11.30 17.70 3.63
CA ALA A 352 12.30 16.81 4.23
C ALA A 352 11.81 16.23 5.56
N LEU A 353 11.18 17.05 6.41
CA LEU A 353 10.62 16.62 7.69
C LEU A 353 9.35 15.78 7.52
N TRP A 354 8.42 16.18 6.64
CA TRP A 354 7.21 15.41 6.33
C TRP A 354 7.54 14.00 5.82
N ARG A 355 8.59 13.87 5.00
CA ARG A 355 9.02 12.56 4.52
C ARG A 355 9.38 11.60 5.65
N ILE A 356 9.93 12.08 6.77
CA ILE A 356 10.22 11.25 7.94
C ILE A 356 8.91 10.64 8.49
N ARG A 357 7.85 11.45 8.62
CA ARG A 357 6.53 11.03 9.11
C ARG A 357 5.77 10.16 8.11
N GLU A 358 5.83 10.45 6.82
CA GLU A 358 5.14 9.70 5.76
C GLU A 358 5.75 8.31 5.53
N ASP A 359 7.09 8.19 5.57
CA ASP A 359 7.79 6.92 5.38
C ASP A 359 7.71 6.01 6.63
N ALA A 360 7.27 6.52 7.79
CA ALA A 360 7.15 5.79 9.04
C ALA A 360 6.31 4.51 8.92
N ALA A 361 5.19 4.55 8.18
CA ALA A 361 4.26 3.42 8.11
C ALA A 361 4.87 2.13 7.50
N GLY A 362 5.82 2.28 6.58
CA GLY A 362 6.56 1.14 6.03
C GLY A 362 7.92 0.91 6.69
N THR A 363 8.53 1.96 7.28
CA THR A 363 9.76 1.83 8.08
C THR A 363 9.50 1.02 9.35
N ALA A 364 8.35 1.24 9.99
CA ALA A 364 7.91 0.56 11.20
C ALA A 364 7.77 -0.97 11.03
N THR A 365 7.57 -1.46 9.81
CA THR A 365 7.45 -2.90 9.51
C THR A 365 8.79 -3.65 9.68
N ARG A 366 9.92 -2.92 9.78
CA ARG A 366 11.26 -3.49 9.93
C ARG A 366 11.99 -2.79 11.06
N THR A 367 12.11 -3.49 12.18
CA THR A 367 12.82 -2.99 13.36
C THR A 367 14.31 -2.83 13.06
N PRO A 368 15.04 -1.92 13.76
CA PRO A 368 16.48 -1.75 13.58
C PRO A 368 17.30 -3.05 13.75
N GLY A 369 16.83 -3.96 14.62
CA GLY A 369 17.44 -5.28 14.82
C GLY A 369 17.12 -6.33 13.74
N GLY A 370 16.41 -5.95 12.66
CA GLY A 370 16.04 -6.84 11.55
C GLY A 370 14.75 -7.65 11.76
N GLY A 371 14.10 -7.51 12.92
CA GLY A 371 12.81 -8.16 13.22
C GLY A 371 11.66 -7.62 12.37
N GLU A 372 10.65 -8.46 12.17
CA GLU A 372 9.45 -8.18 11.38
C GLU A 372 8.35 -7.61 12.29
N ALA A 373 7.63 -6.59 11.82
CA ALA A 373 6.44 -6.09 12.48
C ALA A 373 5.32 -5.94 11.44
N TRP A 374 4.08 -6.24 11.82
CA TRP A 374 2.98 -6.44 10.88
C TRP A 374 1.83 -5.46 11.11
N PRO A 375 0.97 -5.24 10.08
CA PRO A 375 -0.39 -4.77 10.29
C PRO A 375 -1.22 -5.74 11.14
N GLY A 376 -2.47 -5.42 11.42
CA GLY A 376 -3.40 -6.23 12.21
C GLY A 376 -4.35 -5.35 13.01
N TRP A 377 -3.88 -4.83 14.14
CA TRP A 377 -4.69 -4.05 15.07
C TRP A 377 -4.69 -2.54 14.77
N GLU A 378 -3.55 -2.02 14.35
CA GLU A 378 -3.22 -0.60 14.29
C GLU A 378 -4.26 0.25 13.59
N ASP A 379 -4.64 1.38 14.20
CA ASP A 379 -5.74 2.30 13.82
C ASP A 379 -6.84 2.44 14.88
N CYS A 380 -6.53 2.30 16.16
CA CYS A 380 -7.48 2.70 17.18
C CYS A 380 -7.55 4.23 17.29
N ALA A 381 -8.76 4.75 17.52
CA ALA A 381 -8.97 6.14 17.89
C ALA A 381 -9.60 6.23 19.28
N VAL A 382 -9.07 7.09 20.14
CA VAL A 382 -9.66 7.44 21.44
C VAL A 382 -9.93 8.95 21.47
N PRO A 383 -10.76 9.50 22.37
CA PRO A 383 -10.88 10.94 22.49
C PRO A 383 -9.49 11.58 22.70
N PRO A 384 -9.11 12.66 22.00
CA PRO A 384 -7.74 13.20 22.05
C PRO A 384 -7.23 13.44 23.48
N ALA A 385 -8.09 13.92 24.37
CA ALA A 385 -7.76 14.17 25.78
C ALA A 385 -7.44 12.90 26.59
N ARG A 386 -7.79 11.70 26.09
CA ARG A 386 -7.50 10.40 26.73
C ARG A 386 -6.32 9.67 26.07
N LEU A 387 -5.72 10.25 25.03
CA LEU A 387 -4.71 9.58 24.22
C LEU A 387 -3.44 9.22 25.00
N GLY A 388 -2.90 10.14 25.81
CA GLY A 388 -1.67 9.86 26.56
C GLY A 388 -1.86 8.77 27.61
N ALA A 389 -3.02 8.75 28.28
CA ALA A 389 -3.38 7.68 29.21
C ALA A 389 -3.48 6.32 28.49
N TYR A 390 -4.17 6.29 27.35
CA TYR A 390 -4.27 5.11 26.50
C TYR A 390 -2.89 4.58 26.07
N LEU A 391 -2.00 5.45 25.60
CA LEU A 391 -0.66 5.03 25.15
C LEU A 391 0.18 4.40 26.27
N ARG A 392 0.06 4.91 27.50
CA ARG A 392 0.76 4.32 28.67
C ARG A 392 0.26 2.91 28.98
N GLU A 393 -1.05 2.70 29.00
CA GLU A 393 -1.65 1.38 29.24
C GLU A 393 -1.41 0.42 28.06
N PHE A 394 -1.45 0.92 26.82
CA PHE A 394 -1.14 0.16 25.62
C PHE A 394 0.31 -0.35 25.62
N ARG A 395 1.28 0.48 26.06
CA ARG A 395 2.68 0.06 26.25
C ARG A 395 2.82 -1.03 27.30
N ALA A 396 2.08 -0.93 28.41
CA ALA A 396 2.06 -1.98 29.43
C ALA A 396 1.48 -3.30 28.89
N LEU A 397 0.41 -3.24 28.08
CA LEU A 397 -0.18 -4.41 27.43
C LEU A 397 0.82 -5.09 26.47
N LEU A 398 1.50 -4.30 25.60
CA LEU A 398 2.56 -4.82 24.74
C LEU A 398 3.64 -5.54 25.54
N ALA A 399 4.13 -4.93 26.62
CA ALA A 399 5.14 -5.51 27.49
C ALA A 399 4.68 -6.83 28.14
N GLY A 400 3.41 -6.91 28.56
CA GLY A 400 2.81 -8.12 29.12
C GLY A 400 2.82 -9.32 28.17
N PHE A 401 2.71 -9.07 26.86
CA PHE A 401 2.83 -10.09 25.82
C PHE A 401 4.27 -10.29 25.31
N GLY A 402 5.24 -9.51 25.80
CA GLY A 402 6.61 -9.49 25.28
C GLY A 402 6.69 -8.96 23.84
N LEU A 403 5.69 -8.19 23.41
CA LEU A 403 5.61 -7.59 22.08
C LEU A 403 6.22 -6.20 22.08
N ARG A 404 6.70 -5.79 20.91
CA ARG A 404 7.17 -4.43 20.63
C ARG A 404 6.38 -3.87 19.48
N GLY A 405 5.99 -2.62 19.63
CA GLY A 405 5.40 -1.85 18.55
C GLY A 405 5.72 -0.39 18.75
N VAL A 406 5.82 0.34 17.65
CA VAL A 406 6.13 1.77 17.70
C VAL A 406 4.90 2.60 17.34
N PRO A 407 4.36 3.42 18.26
CA PRO A 407 3.21 4.26 17.99
C PRO A 407 3.58 5.48 17.15
N TYR A 408 2.74 5.78 16.16
CA TYR A 408 2.72 7.00 15.37
C TYR A 408 1.31 7.25 14.87
N GLY A 409 0.96 8.48 14.54
CA GLY A 409 -0.39 8.71 14.02
C GLY A 409 -0.86 10.14 14.15
N HIS A 410 -2.18 10.27 14.11
CA HIS A 410 -2.91 11.52 14.09
C HIS A 410 -3.31 11.88 15.53
N PHE A 411 -2.34 12.35 16.31
CA PHE A 411 -2.55 12.60 17.74
C PHE A 411 -3.60 13.67 18.00
N GLY A 412 -3.72 14.66 17.10
CA GLY A 412 -4.80 15.66 17.16
C GLY A 412 -6.21 15.07 17.05
N ASP A 413 -6.37 13.95 16.35
CA ASP A 413 -7.63 13.22 16.23
C ASP A 413 -7.76 12.08 17.25
N GLY A 414 -6.73 11.87 18.09
CA GLY A 414 -6.67 10.75 19.02
C GLY A 414 -6.48 9.39 18.35
N CYS A 415 -6.01 9.35 17.09
CA CYS A 415 -5.84 8.12 16.31
C CYS A 415 -4.37 7.67 16.27
N VAL A 416 -4.13 6.38 16.54
CA VAL A 416 -2.78 5.79 16.62
C VAL A 416 -2.65 4.59 15.70
N HIS A 417 -1.52 4.56 15.01
CA HIS A 417 -1.01 3.42 14.28
C HIS A 417 0.23 2.86 14.98
N VAL A 418 0.44 1.58 14.81
CA VAL A 418 1.53 0.82 15.40
C VAL A 418 1.86 -0.32 14.44
N ARG A 419 3.12 -0.75 14.34
CA ARG A 419 3.43 -2.04 13.73
C ARG A 419 3.97 -2.91 14.83
N ILE A 420 3.35 -4.07 15.05
CA ILE A 420 3.66 -4.96 16.19
C ILE A 420 4.37 -6.19 15.67
N ASP A 421 5.40 -6.65 16.39
CA ASP A 421 6.21 -7.82 16.04
C ASP A 421 5.54 -9.17 16.36
N PHE A 422 4.26 -9.30 15.96
CA PHE A 422 3.52 -10.56 16.07
C PHE A 422 4.22 -11.71 15.32
N ASP A 423 4.27 -12.87 15.96
CA ASP A 423 4.61 -14.13 15.28
C ASP A 423 3.37 -14.69 14.57
N LEU A 424 3.14 -14.27 13.34
CA LEU A 424 2.01 -14.77 12.53
C LEU A 424 2.35 -16.07 11.78
N TRP A 425 3.52 -16.66 12.03
CA TRP A 425 4.01 -17.84 11.34
C TRP A 425 3.73 -19.14 12.09
N THR A 426 3.59 -19.08 13.42
CA THR A 426 3.38 -20.24 14.28
C THR A 426 1.98 -20.26 14.87
N GLU A 427 1.45 -21.45 15.13
CA GLU A 427 0.14 -21.60 15.78
C GLU A 427 0.06 -20.90 17.13
N ARG A 428 1.17 -20.92 17.90
CA ARG A 428 1.24 -20.21 19.18
C ARG A 428 1.13 -18.70 18.98
N GLY A 429 1.93 -18.14 18.08
CA GLY A 429 1.93 -16.72 17.85
C GLY A 429 0.61 -16.19 17.27
N VAL A 430 -0.10 -17.00 16.47
CA VAL A 430 -1.47 -16.69 16.01
C VAL A 430 -2.47 -16.66 17.19
N ARG A 431 -2.38 -17.60 18.14
CA ARG A 431 -3.21 -17.55 19.37
C ARG A 431 -2.89 -16.32 20.22
N ASP A 432 -1.61 -15.96 20.35
CA ASP A 432 -1.20 -14.78 21.09
C ASP A 432 -1.68 -13.48 20.38
N PHE A 433 -1.65 -13.44 19.05
CA PHE A 433 -2.24 -12.36 18.24
C PHE A 433 -3.75 -12.20 18.50
N ARG A 434 -4.52 -13.30 18.54
CA ARG A 434 -5.95 -13.26 18.89
C ARG A 434 -6.17 -12.69 20.28
N ARG A 435 -5.53 -13.26 21.29
CA ARG A 435 -5.68 -12.81 22.68
C ARG A 435 -5.31 -11.34 22.85
N PHE A 436 -4.20 -10.92 22.25
CA PHE A 436 -3.79 -9.52 22.26
C PHE A 436 -4.86 -8.63 21.62
N SER A 437 -5.38 -9.01 20.44
CA SER A 437 -6.41 -8.23 19.71
C SER A 437 -7.71 -8.07 20.50
N GLU A 438 -8.10 -9.08 21.26
CA GLU A 438 -9.23 -9.05 22.17
C GLU A 438 -8.98 -8.11 23.38
N GLU A 439 -7.85 -8.25 24.06
CA GLU A 439 -7.50 -7.43 25.23
C GLU A 439 -7.29 -5.95 24.87
N VAL A 440 -6.70 -5.66 23.71
CA VAL A 440 -6.53 -4.28 23.24
C VAL A 440 -7.84 -3.65 22.78
N ALA A 441 -8.79 -4.43 22.28
CA ALA A 441 -10.13 -3.94 21.99
C ALA A 441 -10.84 -3.48 23.27
N ASP A 442 -10.75 -4.26 24.35
CA ASP A 442 -11.29 -3.86 25.66
C ASP A 442 -10.62 -2.58 26.17
N LEU A 443 -9.30 -2.46 26.01
CA LEU A 443 -8.58 -1.26 26.38
C LEU A 443 -9.07 -0.03 25.61
N VAL A 444 -9.24 -0.12 24.28
CA VAL A 444 -9.76 0.99 23.47
C VAL A 444 -11.16 1.39 23.92
N VAL A 445 -12.04 0.42 24.16
CA VAL A 445 -13.41 0.67 24.62
C VAL A 445 -13.43 1.30 26.02
N ALA A 446 -12.55 0.87 26.94
CA ALA A 446 -12.40 1.49 28.27
C ALA A 446 -11.96 2.97 28.17
N HIS A 447 -11.24 3.32 27.11
CA HIS A 447 -10.89 4.70 26.78
C HIS A 447 -11.97 5.47 26.00
N GLY A 448 -13.14 4.87 25.75
CA GLY A 448 -14.24 5.47 24.98
C GLY A 448 -13.93 5.57 23.49
N GLY A 449 -13.07 4.68 22.99
CA GLY A 449 -12.53 4.69 21.64
C GLY A 449 -13.30 3.89 20.59
N SER A 450 -12.77 3.92 19.37
CA SER A 450 -13.15 3.13 18.22
C SER A 450 -11.99 2.23 17.79
N LEU A 451 -12.31 0.98 17.41
CA LEU A 451 -11.30 0.01 16.99
C LEU A 451 -10.61 0.41 15.67
N SER A 452 -11.31 1.17 14.83
CA SER A 452 -10.80 1.79 13.60
C SER A 452 -11.08 3.30 13.53
N GLY A 453 -10.02 4.07 13.30
CA GLY A 453 -10.01 5.52 13.12
C GLY A 453 -9.90 5.99 11.67
N GLU A 454 -9.35 5.20 10.74
CA GLU A 454 -9.24 5.58 9.31
C GLU A 454 -9.16 4.42 8.30
N HIS A 455 -8.85 3.20 8.73
CA HIS A 455 -8.54 2.07 7.85
C HIS A 455 -9.72 1.13 7.58
N GLY A 456 -10.86 1.33 8.25
CA GLY A 456 -11.98 0.37 8.27
C GLY A 456 -11.69 -0.83 9.16
N ASP A 457 -12.72 -1.62 9.46
CA ASP A 457 -12.59 -2.81 10.29
C ASP A 457 -12.09 -4.01 9.47
N GLY A 458 -12.67 -4.22 8.28
CA GLY A 458 -12.46 -5.40 7.46
C GLY A 458 -12.52 -6.71 8.23
N GLN A 459 -11.72 -7.68 7.80
CA GLN A 459 -11.54 -8.95 8.50
C GLN A 459 -10.76 -8.77 9.82
N ALA A 460 -9.95 -7.72 9.91
CA ALA A 460 -9.05 -7.50 11.04
C ALA A 460 -9.76 -7.21 12.36
N ARG A 461 -10.90 -6.51 12.30
CA ARG A 461 -11.57 -5.97 13.50
C ARG A 461 -13.06 -6.25 13.56
N ALA A 462 -13.71 -6.65 12.46
CA ALA A 462 -15.16 -6.81 12.44
C ALA A 462 -15.67 -7.81 13.50
N GLU A 463 -14.93 -8.90 13.79
CA GLU A 463 -15.29 -9.85 14.85
C GLU A 463 -15.38 -9.19 16.23
N LEU A 464 -14.63 -8.10 16.45
CA LEU A 464 -14.52 -7.41 17.74
C LEU A 464 -15.55 -6.28 17.90
N LEU A 465 -16.35 -5.98 16.88
CA LEU A 465 -17.37 -4.92 16.94
C LEU A 465 -18.38 -5.07 18.09
N PRO A 466 -18.82 -6.29 18.48
CA PRO A 466 -19.69 -6.45 19.65
C PRO A 466 -19.08 -5.92 20.95
N ARG A 467 -17.75 -5.91 21.09
CA ARG A 467 -17.07 -5.31 22.26
C ARG A 467 -17.25 -3.80 22.33
N MET A 468 -17.34 -3.14 21.17
CA MET A 468 -17.48 -1.69 21.05
C MET A 468 -18.93 -1.23 21.08
N TYR A 469 -19.81 -1.94 20.38
CA TYR A 469 -21.18 -1.50 20.11
C TYR A 469 -22.26 -2.31 20.83
N GLY A 470 -21.90 -3.45 21.41
CA GLY A 470 -22.85 -4.44 21.91
C GLY A 470 -23.55 -5.22 20.79
N GLU A 471 -24.20 -6.32 21.17
CA GLU A 471 -24.84 -7.25 20.23
C GLU A 471 -26.01 -6.61 19.46
N GLU A 472 -26.80 -5.75 20.10
CA GLU A 472 -28.00 -5.17 19.50
C GLU A 472 -27.66 -4.24 18.32
N LEU A 473 -26.68 -3.36 18.48
CA LEU A 473 -26.27 -2.44 17.42
C LEU A 473 -25.53 -3.17 16.29
N VAL A 474 -24.75 -4.21 16.59
CA VAL A 474 -24.14 -5.06 15.57
C VAL A 474 -25.19 -5.88 14.81
N ALA A 475 -26.25 -6.35 15.47
CA ALA A 475 -27.38 -6.99 14.81
C ALA A 475 -28.10 -6.02 13.86
N LEU A 476 -28.26 -4.75 14.26
CA LEU A 476 -28.79 -3.70 13.39
C LEU A 476 -27.90 -3.46 12.15
N PHE A 477 -26.57 -3.54 12.28
CA PHE A 477 -25.69 -3.51 11.10
C PHE A 477 -26.00 -4.67 10.14
N GLY A 478 -26.22 -5.87 10.67
CA GLY A 478 -26.65 -7.02 9.89
C GLY A 478 -27.96 -6.78 9.15
N ALA A 479 -28.97 -6.22 9.83
CA ALA A 479 -30.26 -5.89 9.23
C ALA A 479 -30.15 -4.82 8.13
N VAL A 480 -29.33 -3.78 8.33
CA VAL A 480 -29.07 -2.78 7.30
C VAL A 480 -28.41 -3.42 6.07
N LYS A 481 -27.41 -4.27 6.28
CA LYS A 481 -26.78 -5.02 5.18
C LYS A 481 -27.82 -5.81 4.38
N ASP A 482 -28.78 -6.45 5.04
CA ASP A 482 -29.79 -7.28 4.38
C ASP A 482 -30.82 -6.45 3.59
N VAL A 483 -31.05 -5.18 3.97
CA VAL A 483 -31.84 -4.22 3.17
C VAL A 483 -31.10 -3.84 1.88
N TRP A 484 -29.80 -3.57 1.97
CA TRP A 484 -28.99 -3.15 0.81
C TRP A 484 -28.63 -4.30 -0.13
N ASP A 485 -28.34 -5.47 0.42
CA ASP A 485 -27.86 -6.65 -0.29
C ASP A 485 -28.48 -7.93 0.30
N PRO A 486 -29.77 -8.19 0.04
CA PRO A 486 -30.48 -9.36 0.56
C PRO A 486 -29.94 -10.68 0.03
N ASP A 487 -29.20 -10.68 -1.09
CA ASP A 487 -28.58 -11.88 -1.65
C ASP A 487 -27.19 -12.16 -1.02
N GLY A 488 -26.64 -11.22 -0.24
CA GLY A 488 -25.32 -11.35 0.38
C GLY A 488 -24.16 -11.38 -0.62
N GLY A 489 -24.35 -10.86 -1.82
CA GLY A 489 -23.38 -10.92 -2.91
C GLY A 489 -22.25 -9.89 -2.82
N LEU A 490 -22.41 -8.78 -2.10
CA LEU A 490 -21.41 -7.72 -2.00
C LEU A 490 -20.49 -7.89 -0.80
N ASN A 491 -19.21 -8.11 -1.08
CA ASN A 491 -18.11 -8.26 -0.13
C ASN A 491 -18.45 -9.05 1.16
N PRO A 492 -18.95 -10.30 1.04
CA PRO A 492 -19.42 -11.07 2.19
C PRO A 492 -18.31 -11.37 3.19
N GLY A 493 -18.70 -11.32 4.47
CA GLY A 493 -17.81 -11.54 5.62
C GLY A 493 -16.98 -10.32 6.03
N MET A 494 -17.30 -9.14 5.49
CA MET A 494 -16.71 -7.85 5.92
C MET A 494 -17.74 -7.02 6.67
N LEU A 495 -17.31 -6.33 7.74
CA LEU A 495 -18.11 -5.57 8.71
C LEU A 495 -19.17 -6.36 9.48
N VAL A 496 -19.99 -7.14 8.79
CA VAL A 496 -21.06 -7.95 9.37
C VAL A 496 -20.89 -9.42 9.01
N ARG A 497 -21.30 -10.28 9.94
CA ARG A 497 -21.12 -11.75 9.83
C ARG A 497 -19.67 -12.11 9.44
N PRO A 498 -18.65 -11.55 10.15
CA PRO A 498 -17.25 -11.76 9.80
C PRO A 498 -16.82 -13.19 10.11
N ARG A 499 -15.74 -13.63 9.46
CA ARG A 499 -15.01 -14.82 9.91
C ARG A 499 -14.19 -14.51 11.17
N PRO A 500 -13.70 -15.52 11.90
CA PRO A 500 -12.71 -15.31 12.95
C PRO A 500 -11.49 -14.51 12.45
N LEU A 501 -11.04 -13.52 13.23
CA LEU A 501 -9.96 -12.58 12.92
C LEU A 501 -8.60 -13.25 12.73
N ASP A 502 -8.42 -14.47 13.21
CA ASP A 502 -7.22 -15.29 13.04
C ASP A 502 -7.33 -16.30 11.90
N GLU A 503 -8.44 -16.30 11.15
CA GLU A 503 -8.62 -17.14 9.97
C GLU A 503 -8.11 -16.46 8.70
N GLY A 504 -7.55 -17.24 7.77
CA GLY A 504 -7.16 -16.75 6.45
C GLY A 504 -5.94 -15.83 6.46
N LEU A 505 -5.08 -15.92 7.47
CA LEU A 505 -3.79 -15.24 7.49
C LEU A 505 -2.89 -15.75 6.35
N ARG A 506 -2.27 -14.83 5.62
CA ARG A 506 -1.44 -15.10 4.43
C ARG A 506 -0.12 -15.83 4.72
N PHE A 507 0.20 -16.08 6.00
CA PHE A 507 1.42 -16.76 6.43
C PHE A 507 1.23 -18.27 6.59
N THR A 508 -0.01 -18.70 6.77
CA THR A 508 -0.36 -20.10 6.98
C THR A 508 0.08 -20.94 5.77
N GLY A 509 0.87 -21.99 6.02
CA GLY A 509 1.37 -22.89 4.98
C GLY A 509 2.60 -22.41 4.19
N LEU A 510 3.06 -21.17 4.37
CA LEU A 510 4.28 -20.69 3.71
C LEU A 510 5.56 -21.32 4.28
N PRO A 511 6.57 -21.59 3.44
CA PRO A 511 7.90 -21.96 3.93
C PRO A 511 8.55 -20.86 4.77
N LEU A 512 9.08 -21.23 5.94
CA LEU A 512 9.77 -20.32 6.87
C LEU A 512 11.16 -19.84 6.41
N VAL A 513 11.62 -20.28 5.22
CA VAL A 513 12.96 -19.99 4.67
C VAL A 513 12.90 -19.77 3.16
N GLY A 514 13.95 -19.16 2.62
CA GLY A 514 14.13 -18.93 1.17
C GLY A 514 13.11 -17.98 0.57
N LEU A 515 12.85 -18.17 -0.73
CA LEU A 515 11.99 -17.30 -1.54
C LEU A 515 10.57 -17.08 -0.98
N GLY A 516 9.98 -18.05 -0.28
CA GLY A 516 8.65 -17.92 0.34
C GLY A 516 8.61 -16.86 1.43
N ARG A 517 9.52 -16.96 2.40
CA ARG A 517 9.69 -15.95 3.46
C ARG A 517 10.13 -14.59 2.89
N ALA A 518 11.04 -14.62 1.92
CA ALA A 518 11.50 -13.40 1.26
C ALA A 518 10.36 -12.66 0.53
N ALA A 519 9.48 -13.38 -0.17
CA ALA A 519 8.32 -12.81 -0.86
C ALA A 519 7.29 -12.20 0.12
N ALA A 520 7.09 -12.82 1.29
CA ALA A 520 6.23 -12.29 2.36
C ALA A 520 6.70 -10.94 2.94
N ARG A 521 7.94 -10.54 2.64
CA ARG A 521 8.47 -9.22 3.02
C ARG A 521 7.64 -8.06 2.49
N CYS A 522 6.98 -8.23 1.34
CA CYS A 522 6.06 -7.22 0.81
C CYS A 522 4.77 -7.17 1.63
N VAL A 523 4.44 -5.99 2.16
CA VAL A 523 3.20 -5.71 2.92
C VAL A 523 2.13 -5.01 2.09
N GLY A 524 2.23 -5.04 0.76
CA GLY A 524 1.11 -4.62 -0.11
C GLY A 524 0.80 -3.12 -0.22
N VAL A 525 1.54 -2.21 0.46
CA VAL A 525 1.34 -0.73 0.48
C VAL A 525 1.39 -0.02 -0.89
N ALA A 526 1.79 -0.74 -1.93
CA ALA A 526 1.72 -0.32 -3.33
C ALA A 526 2.49 0.95 -3.72
N LYS A 527 3.56 1.31 -2.99
CA LYS A 527 4.48 2.41 -3.39
C LYS A 527 5.09 2.19 -4.80
N CYS A 528 5.10 0.93 -5.27
CA CYS A 528 5.51 0.55 -6.63
C CYS A 528 4.45 0.80 -7.72
N ARG A 529 3.22 1.23 -7.36
CA ARG A 529 2.10 1.51 -8.28
C ARG A 529 1.87 3.01 -8.45
N VAL A 530 2.93 3.74 -8.79
CA VAL A 530 2.83 5.17 -9.10
C VAL A 530 3.01 5.34 -10.61
N GLU A 531 2.11 6.08 -11.25
CA GLU A 531 2.06 6.25 -12.72
C GLU A 531 3.12 7.23 -13.21
N GLY A 532 3.49 8.22 -12.39
CA GLY A 532 4.47 9.26 -12.75
C GLY A 532 5.83 9.09 -12.05
N PRO A 533 6.89 9.76 -12.55
CA PRO A 533 8.05 10.02 -11.72
C PRO A 533 7.60 10.81 -10.49
N SER A 534 7.92 10.32 -9.29
CA SER A 534 7.84 11.15 -8.10
C SER A 534 8.63 12.45 -8.36
N SER A 535 8.24 13.57 -7.77
CA SER A 535 8.98 14.85 -7.80
C SER A 535 10.35 14.79 -7.10
N GLY A 536 10.93 13.59 -6.94
CA GLY A 536 12.19 13.29 -6.31
C GLY A 536 12.88 12.08 -6.96
N PRO A 537 14.01 11.61 -6.41
CA PRO A 537 14.94 10.67 -7.05
C PRO A 537 14.45 9.21 -7.16
N GLY A 538 13.17 8.94 -6.92
CA GLY A 538 12.60 7.59 -6.86
C GLY A 538 12.57 6.88 -8.22
N VAL A 539 13.23 5.72 -8.29
CA VAL A 539 13.37 4.90 -9.50
C VAL A 539 12.29 3.81 -9.58
N MET A 540 11.75 3.36 -8.45
CA MET A 540 10.79 2.25 -8.40
C MET A 540 9.38 2.61 -8.96
N CYS A 541 8.72 1.82 -9.81
CA CYS A 541 9.13 0.63 -10.57
C CYS A 541 8.97 0.94 -12.08
N PRO A 542 10.05 0.99 -12.89
CA PRO A 542 9.95 1.48 -14.27
C PRO A 542 9.05 0.63 -15.17
N SER A 543 9.04 -0.70 -14.97
CA SER A 543 8.21 -1.61 -15.75
C SER A 543 6.71 -1.37 -15.49
N PHE A 544 6.30 -1.15 -14.24
CA PHE A 544 4.92 -0.76 -13.94
C PHE A 544 4.56 0.57 -14.60
N ARG A 545 5.42 1.60 -14.45
CA ARG A 545 5.19 2.92 -15.07
C ARG A 545 5.02 2.83 -16.59
N ALA A 546 5.78 1.94 -17.23
CA ALA A 546 5.70 1.74 -18.67
C ALA A 546 4.44 0.96 -19.11
N THR A 547 3.98 -0.01 -18.30
CA THR A 547 2.91 -0.93 -18.73
C THR A 547 1.55 -0.67 -18.09
N GLY A 548 1.48 -0.01 -16.93
CA GLY A 548 0.28 0.05 -16.08
C GLY A 548 -0.11 -1.27 -15.40
N GLU A 549 0.48 -2.40 -15.81
CA GLU A 549 0.14 -3.75 -15.36
C GLU A 549 0.69 -4.10 -13.96
N GLU A 550 -0.21 -4.54 -13.06
CA GLU A 550 0.15 -4.90 -11.68
C GLU A 550 1.23 -5.98 -11.59
N LYS A 551 1.22 -6.98 -12.50
CA LYS A 551 2.24 -8.04 -12.56
C LYS A 551 3.66 -7.52 -12.75
N HIS A 552 3.81 -6.32 -13.33
CA HIS A 552 5.10 -5.67 -13.53
C HIS A 552 5.48 -4.70 -12.41
N SER A 553 4.70 -4.61 -11.34
CA SER A 553 5.07 -3.90 -10.12
C SER A 553 5.88 -4.81 -9.18
N THR A 554 6.62 -4.23 -8.24
CA THR A 554 7.29 -4.99 -7.17
C THR A 554 6.30 -5.80 -6.34
N ARG A 555 5.12 -5.24 -6.06
CA ARG A 555 4.04 -5.89 -5.30
C ARG A 555 3.48 -7.09 -6.06
N GLY A 556 3.15 -6.93 -7.34
CA GLY A 556 2.62 -8.02 -8.16
C GLY A 556 3.59 -9.19 -8.27
N ARG A 557 4.88 -8.92 -8.49
CA ARG A 557 5.94 -9.95 -8.48
C ARG A 557 6.05 -10.66 -7.14
N ALA A 558 6.02 -9.90 -6.03
CA ALA A 558 6.06 -10.49 -4.70
C ALA A 558 4.84 -11.38 -4.43
N ARG A 559 3.63 -10.99 -4.88
CA ARG A 559 2.43 -11.82 -4.76
C ARG A 559 2.52 -13.10 -5.59
N LEU A 560 2.98 -13.05 -6.83
CA LEU A 560 3.17 -14.24 -7.66
C LEU A 560 4.19 -15.20 -7.06
N LEU A 561 5.31 -14.68 -6.54
CA LEU A 561 6.31 -15.47 -5.82
C LEU A 561 5.76 -16.10 -4.54
N HIS A 562 4.92 -15.35 -3.80
CA HIS A 562 4.24 -15.83 -2.60
C HIS A 562 3.27 -16.97 -2.93
N GLU A 563 2.40 -16.79 -3.92
CA GLU A 563 1.45 -17.81 -4.38
C GLU A 563 2.15 -19.04 -4.97
N MET A 564 3.30 -18.86 -5.63
CA MET A 564 4.15 -19.96 -6.10
C MET A 564 4.77 -20.74 -4.93
N ALA A 565 5.17 -20.04 -3.86
CA ALA A 565 5.73 -20.68 -2.67
C ALA A 565 4.67 -21.47 -1.89
N LEU A 566 3.41 -20.98 -1.85
CA LEU A 566 2.26 -21.72 -1.31
C LEU A 566 1.90 -22.93 -2.18
N GLY A 567 1.90 -22.77 -3.51
CA GLY A 567 1.61 -23.84 -4.45
C GLY A 567 0.12 -24.15 -4.65
N GLU A 568 -0.78 -23.28 -4.17
CA GLU A 568 -2.24 -23.42 -4.30
C GLU A 568 -2.77 -22.91 -5.63
N VAL A 569 -2.50 -21.63 -5.91
CA VAL A 569 -2.97 -20.93 -7.11
C VAL A 569 -1.94 -21.08 -8.21
N VAL A 570 -0.68 -20.74 -7.91
CA VAL A 570 0.46 -20.93 -8.82
C VAL A 570 1.09 -22.29 -8.55
N THR A 571 0.64 -23.31 -9.27
CA THR A 571 1.00 -24.72 -9.00
C THR A 571 2.31 -25.17 -9.66
N GLY A 572 2.86 -24.37 -10.58
CA GLY A 572 4.09 -24.70 -11.31
C GLY A 572 5.36 -24.73 -10.45
N GLY A 573 5.29 -24.24 -9.20
CA GLY A 573 6.44 -24.13 -8.30
C GLY A 573 7.62 -23.42 -9.00
N PRO A 574 8.87 -23.91 -8.87
CA PRO A 574 10.01 -23.33 -9.58
C PRO A 574 9.88 -23.21 -11.10
N ARG A 575 8.95 -23.95 -11.72
CA ARG A 575 8.71 -23.91 -13.18
C ARG A 575 7.50 -23.04 -13.57
N ALA A 576 6.94 -22.27 -12.64
CA ALA A 576 5.81 -21.39 -12.92
C ALA A 576 6.16 -20.35 -13.98
N GLU A 577 5.44 -20.36 -15.10
CA GLU A 577 5.62 -19.40 -16.19
C GLU A 577 5.05 -18.03 -15.81
N GLU A 578 4.01 -18.00 -14.97
CA GLU A 578 3.38 -16.78 -14.45
C GLU A 578 4.40 -15.91 -13.70
N VAL A 579 5.24 -16.55 -12.88
CA VAL A 579 6.31 -15.89 -12.12
C VAL A 579 7.43 -15.46 -13.06
N ARG A 580 7.84 -16.35 -13.99
CA ARG A 580 8.88 -16.03 -14.98
C ARG A 580 8.50 -14.79 -15.79
N ASP A 581 7.27 -14.74 -16.30
CA ASP A 581 6.78 -13.64 -17.14
C ASP A 581 6.75 -12.31 -16.39
N ALA A 582 6.27 -12.32 -15.14
CA ALA A 582 6.29 -11.12 -14.31
C ALA A 582 7.71 -10.61 -14.02
N LEU A 583 8.67 -11.53 -13.85
CA LEU A 583 10.07 -11.21 -13.60
C LEU A 583 10.85 -10.84 -14.86
N ASP A 584 10.35 -11.14 -16.05
CA ASP A 584 11.06 -10.91 -17.32
C ASP A 584 11.39 -9.42 -17.50
N LEU A 585 10.37 -8.54 -17.37
CA LEU A 585 10.54 -7.08 -17.43
C LEU A 585 11.18 -6.46 -16.18
N CYS A 586 11.61 -7.25 -15.19
CA CYS A 586 12.37 -6.74 -14.05
C CYS A 586 13.81 -6.47 -14.47
N LEU A 587 14.22 -5.20 -14.47
CA LEU A 587 15.59 -4.77 -14.83
C LEU A 587 16.66 -5.15 -13.80
N SER A 588 16.28 -5.73 -12.66
CA SER A 588 17.20 -6.00 -11.53
C SER A 588 17.99 -4.77 -11.04
N CYS A 589 17.48 -3.56 -11.26
CA CYS A 589 18.16 -2.30 -10.95
C CYS A 589 18.30 -1.99 -9.44
N LYS A 590 17.80 -2.88 -8.56
CA LYS A 590 17.72 -2.69 -7.10
C LYS A 590 16.99 -1.43 -6.61
N GLY A 591 16.33 -0.66 -7.49
CA GLY A 591 15.50 0.48 -7.05
C GLY A 591 14.42 0.08 -6.05
N CYS A 592 13.94 -1.17 -6.13
CA CYS A 592 13.03 -1.69 -5.13
C CYS A 592 13.64 -1.93 -3.74
N ARG A 593 14.93 -2.24 -3.64
CA ARG A 593 15.62 -2.40 -2.36
C ARG A 593 15.76 -1.06 -1.64
N SER A 594 15.99 0.01 -2.40
CA SER A 594 16.21 1.37 -1.87
C SER A 594 14.91 2.14 -1.62
N ASP A 595 13.99 2.15 -2.58
CA ASP A 595 12.78 3.00 -2.52
C ASP A 595 11.62 2.32 -1.79
N CYS A 596 11.65 0.98 -1.62
CA CYS A 596 10.60 0.28 -0.88
C CYS A 596 10.81 0.53 0.61
N PRO A 597 9.79 0.98 1.34
CA PRO A 597 9.97 1.25 2.76
C PRO A 597 10.23 -0.04 3.55
N VAL A 598 9.79 -1.19 3.03
CA VAL A 598 10.09 -2.52 3.60
C VAL A 598 11.30 -3.20 2.94
N GLY A 599 12.02 -2.54 2.03
CA GLY A 599 13.28 -3.01 1.44
C GLY A 599 13.18 -4.34 0.69
N VAL A 600 12.20 -4.51 -0.21
CA VAL A 600 12.08 -5.70 -1.06
C VAL A 600 13.23 -5.74 -2.07
N ASP A 601 13.98 -6.84 -2.12
CA ASP A 601 15.04 -7.04 -3.11
C ASP A 601 14.59 -7.97 -4.25
N MET A 602 13.82 -7.41 -5.18
CA MET A 602 13.32 -8.17 -6.32
C MET A 602 14.44 -8.63 -7.27
N ALA A 603 15.62 -8.00 -7.23
CA ALA A 603 16.77 -8.44 -8.01
C ALA A 603 17.31 -9.77 -7.44
N ALA A 604 17.46 -9.86 -6.12
CA ALA A 604 17.82 -11.10 -5.44
C ALA A 604 16.75 -12.19 -5.66
N TYR A 605 15.46 -11.85 -5.54
CA TYR A 605 14.38 -12.83 -5.71
C TYR A 605 14.33 -13.36 -7.15
N LYS A 606 14.55 -12.49 -8.14
CA LYS A 606 14.68 -12.90 -9.54
C LYS A 606 15.86 -13.85 -9.75
N ALA A 607 17.01 -13.55 -9.16
CA ALA A 607 18.20 -14.40 -9.29
C ALA A 607 17.95 -15.80 -8.70
N GLU A 608 17.41 -15.87 -7.47
CA GLU A 608 17.06 -17.14 -6.82
C GLU A 608 16.02 -17.93 -7.62
N PHE A 609 14.94 -17.27 -8.07
CA PHE A 609 13.93 -17.92 -8.90
C PHE A 609 14.53 -18.48 -10.19
N LEU A 610 15.34 -17.70 -10.93
CA LEU A 610 15.90 -18.15 -12.21
C LEU A 610 16.91 -19.29 -12.03
N ASP A 611 17.64 -19.33 -10.92
CA ASP A 611 18.50 -20.46 -10.57
C ASP A 611 17.66 -21.74 -10.41
N LEU A 612 16.60 -21.67 -9.59
CA LEU A 612 15.68 -22.77 -9.37
C LEU A 612 14.92 -23.19 -10.65
N HIS A 613 14.48 -22.21 -11.45
CA HIS A 613 13.67 -22.43 -12.66
C HIS A 613 14.44 -23.18 -13.75
N TYR A 614 15.72 -22.85 -13.92
CA TYR A 614 16.61 -23.49 -14.90
C TYR A 614 17.53 -24.55 -14.28
N ALA A 615 17.30 -24.99 -13.05
CA ALA A 615 18.04 -26.09 -12.46
C ALA A 615 17.72 -27.43 -13.14
N GLY A 616 18.68 -28.35 -13.14
CA GLY A 616 18.51 -29.74 -13.60
C GLY A 616 19.09 -30.05 -14.99
N PRO A 617 19.02 -31.31 -15.42
CA PRO A 617 19.78 -31.82 -16.56
C PRO A 617 19.42 -31.19 -17.90
N LEU A 618 18.16 -30.75 -18.09
CA LEU A 618 17.69 -30.06 -19.31
C LEU A 618 17.65 -28.53 -19.15
N GLY A 619 18.07 -28.02 -17.98
CA GLY A 619 18.03 -26.59 -17.67
C GLY A 619 18.86 -25.75 -18.63
N PHE A 620 20.01 -26.28 -19.08
CA PHE A 620 20.89 -25.59 -20.02
C PHE A 620 20.26 -25.33 -21.39
N LEU A 621 19.38 -26.24 -21.86
CA LEU A 621 18.66 -26.12 -23.14
C LEU A 621 17.50 -25.14 -23.06
N ARG A 622 16.83 -25.08 -21.91
CA ARG A 622 15.68 -24.20 -21.67
C ARG A 622 16.10 -22.75 -21.40
N ARG A 623 17.31 -22.52 -20.90
CA ARG A 623 17.79 -21.19 -20.52
C ARG A 623 17.93 -20.30 -21.76
N PRO A 624 17.38 -19.06 -21.76
CA PRO A 624 17.48 -18.14 -22.88
C PRO A 624 18.92 -17.92 -23.33
N ARG A 625 19.13 -17.77 -24.64
CA ARG A 625 20.47 -17.53 -25.22
C ARG A 625 21.14 -16.29 -24.64
N SER A 626 20.35 -15.24 -24.39
CA SER A 626 20.81 -14.00 -23.76
C SER A 626 21.45 -14.21 -22.39
N HIS A 627 21.04 -15.21 -21.62
CA HIS A 627 21.64 -15.50 -20.32
C HIS A 627 23.07 -16.05 -20.47
N TRP A 628 23.38 -16.70 -21.59
CA TRP A 628 24.72 -17.22 -21.87
C TRP A 628 25.61 -16.16 -22.52
N THR A 629 25.08 -15.43 -23.49
CA THR A 629 25.83 -14.40 -24.20
C THR A 629 26.07 -13.16 -23.32
N MET A 630 25.04 -12.68 -22.61
CA MET A 630 25.16 -11.50 -21.74
C MET A 630 25.62 -11.86 -20.33
N GLY A 631 25.18 -12.99 -19.77
CA GLY A 631 25.63 -13.42 -18.43
C GLY A 631 27.10 -13.81 -18.36
N ARG A 632 27.73 -14.14 -19.50
CA ARG A 632 29.18 -14.36 -19.64
C ARG A 632 29.87 -13.26 -20.46
N LEU A 633 29.23 -12.10 -20.60
CA LEU A 633 29.77 -10.98 -21.37
C LEU A 633 31.21 -10.60 -20.99
N PRO A 634 31.60 -10.54 -19.69
CA PRO A 634 32.99 -10.26 -19.32
C PRO A 634 33.98 -11.25 -19.97
N HIS A 635 33.68 -12.55 -19.90
CA HIS A 635 34.53 -13.59 -20.49
C HIS A 635 34.65 -13.46 -22.02
N TRP A 636 33.57 -13.12 -22.71
CA TRP A 636 33.60 -12.91 -24.16
C TRP A 636 34.38 -11.66 -24.55
N LEU A 637 34.28 -10.60 -23.75
CA LEU A 637 35.04 -9.36 -23.95
C LEU A 637 36.53 -9.56 -23.70
N ASP A 638 36.91 -10.34 -22.69
CA ASP A 638 38.30 -10.71 -22.42
C ASP A 638 38.89 -11.57 -23.54
N LEU A 639 38.12 -12.56 -24.02
CA LEU A 639 38.59 -13.52 -25.01
C LEU A 639 38.72 -12.91 -26.41
N PHE A 640 37.77 -12.08 -26.82
CA PHE A 640 37.66 -11.60 -28.20
C PHE A 640 37.93 -10.09 -28.36
N GLY A 641 37.83 -9.31 -27.27
CA GLY A 641 38.04 -7.86 -27.27
C GLY A 641 37.33 -7.15 -28.42
N ARG A 642 38.05 -6.25 -29.10
CA ARG A 642 37.56 -5.51 -30.28
C ARG A 642 37.12 -6.41 -31.45
N GLY A 643 37.53 -7.69 -31.48
CA GLY A 643 37.12 -8.65 -32.50
C GLY A 643 35.61 -8.88 -32.53
N LEU A 644 34.94 -8.70 -31.39
CA LEU A 644 33.47 -8.76 -31.31
C LEU A 644 32.79 -7.71 -32.19
N ASN A 645 33.41 -6.54 -32.40
CA ASN A 645 32.83 -5.49 -33.25
C ASN A 645 32.61 -5.97 -34.70
N ALA A 646 33.48 -6.84 -35.22
CA ALA A 646 33.32 -7.40 -36.56
C ALA A 646 32.14 -8.38 -36.61
N GLY A 647 32.00 -9.24 -35.59
CA GLY A 647 30.88 -10.18 -35.47
C GLY A 647 29.54 -9.48 -35.29
N MET A 648 29.50 -8.38 -34.54
CA MET A 648 28.28 -7.60 -34.30
C MET A 648 27.76 -6.85 -35.55
N ARG A 649 28.54 -6.77 -36.64
CA ARG A 649 28.09 -6.21 -37.93
C ARG A 649 27.22 -7.18 -38.74
N LEU A 650 27.19 -8.46 -38.38
CA LEU A 650 26.36 -9.44 -39.07
C LEU A 650 24.88 -9.19 -38.74
N PRO A 651 23.98 -9.17 -39.73
CA PRO A 651 22.57 -8.79 -39.53
C PRO A 651 21.79 -9.73 -38.58
N PHE A 652 22.30 -10.94 -38.35
CA PHE A 652 21.70 -11.93 -37.46
C PHE A 652 22.40 -12.04 -36.09
N ALA A 653 23.49 -11.30 -35.85
CA ALA A 653 24.30 -11.43 -34.63
C ALA A 653 23.48 -11.14 -33.35
N ALA A 654 22.69 -10.07 -33.35
CA ALA A 654 21.82 -9.73 -32.23
C ALA A 654 20.83 -10.87 -31.93
N ARG A 655 20.18 -11.43 -32.95
CA ARG A 655 19.23 -12.53 -32.81
C ARG A 655 19.88 -13.82 -32.30
N LEU A 656 21.10 -14.14 -32.77
CA LEU A 656 21.87 -15.27 -32.24
C LEU A 656 22.27 -15.06 -30.78
N ALA A 657 22.59 -13.82 -30.41
CA ALA A 657 22.90 -13.43 -29.04
C ALA A 657 21.66 -13.35 -28.13
N GLY A 658 20.45 -13.53 -28.67
CA GLY A 658 19.20 -13.42 -27.90
C GLY A 658 18.82 -11.99 -27.56
N VAL A 659 19.25 -11.01 -28.36
CA VAL A 659 18.94 -9.58 -28.22
C VAL A 659 18.09 -9.14 -29.42
N THR A 660 17.18 -8.17 -29.20
CA THR A 660 16.37 -7.61 -30.30
C THR A 660 17.25 -6.92 -31.34
N PRO A 661 17.05 -7.19 -32.65
CA PRO A 661 17.79 -6.51 -33.72
C PRO A 661 17.39 -5.03 -33.88
N GLU A 662 16.32 -4.58 -33.22
CA GLU A 662 15.87 -3.18 -33.22
C GLU A 662 16.77 -2.25 -32.39
N ARG A 663 17.72 -2.81 -31.64
CA ARG A 663 18.67 -2.05 -30.81
C ARG A 663 20.05 -2.06 -31.46
N THR A 664 20.70 -0.91 -31.45
CA THR A 664 22.11 -0.80 -31.82
C THR A 664 22.97 -1.53 -30.80
N MET A 665 23.81 -2.45 -31.26
CA MET A 665 24.75 -3.15 -30.38
C MET A 665 25.85 -2.19 -29.90
N PRO A 666 26.22 -2.23 -28.61
CA PRO A 666 27.29 -1.39 -28.09
C PRO A 666 28.62 -1.77 -28.75
N ARG A 667 29.44 -0.77 -29.05
CA ARG A 667 30.75 -0.99 -29.67
C ARG A 667 31.78 -1.23 -28.58
N VAL A 668 32.54 -2.31 -28.70
CA VAL A 668 33.71 -2.56 -27.84
C VAL A 668 34.75 -1.49 -28.13
N ALA A 669 35.24 -0.84 -27.09
CA ALA A 669 36.24 0.22 -27.17
C ALA A 669 37.56 -0.32 -27.73
N ALA A 670 38.32 0.56 -28.39
CA ALA A 670 39.63 0.20 -28.94
C ALA A 670 40.65 -0.13 -27.84
N ARG A 671 40.46 0.44 -26.65
CA ARG A 671 41.31 0.29 -25.48
C ARG A 671 40.42 0.28 -24.24
N THR A 672 40.66 -0.64 -23.30
CA THR A 672 39.87 -0.74 -22.07
C THR A 672 40.23 0.37 -21.09
N PHE A 673 39.32 0.68 -20.15
CA PHE A 673 39.60 1.64 -19.09
C PHE A 673 40.78 1.19 -18.24
N THR A 674 40.83 -0.09 -17.85
CA THR A 674 41.88 -0.67 -17.02
C THR A 674 43.24 -0.60 -17.72
N SER A 675 43.33 -0.98 -19.01
CA SER A 675 44.56 -0.82 -19.80
C SER A 675 44.96 0.66 -19.96
N TRP A 676 43.96 1.55 -20.14
CA TRP A 676 44.18 2.98 -20.15
C TRP A 676 44.74 3.53 -18.84
N PHE A 677 44.19 3.08 -17.73
CA PHE A 677 44.48 3.56 -16.39
C PHE A 677 45.83 3.06 -15.88
N THR A 678 46.18 1.79 -16.13
CA THR A 678 47.46 1.20 -15.71
C THR A 678 48.67 1.89 -16.36
N GLU A 679 48.57 2.31 -17.62
CA GLU A 679 49.65 3.07 -18.29
C GLU A 679 49.87 4.47 -17.69
N ARG A 680 48.90 5.03 -16.95
CA ARG A 680 49.01 6.35 -16.29
C ARG A 680 49.69 6.30 -14.92
N GLY A 681 50.22 5.14 -14.52
CA GLY A 681 50.77 4.83 -13.19
C GLY A 681 51.18 6.02 -12.30
N SER A 682 50.58 6.12 -11.12
CA SER A 682 50.95 7.07 -10.07
C SER A 682 51.85 6.39 -9.03
N THR A 683 52.92 7.06 -8.62
CA THR A 683 53.81 6.61 -7.52
C THR A 683 53.32 7.01 -6.13
N ARG A 684 52.21 7.75 -6.05
CA ARG A 684 51.61 8.22 -4.78
C ARG A 684 50.67 7.16 -4.20
N PRO A 685 50.56 7.05 -2.86
CA PRO A 685 49.54 6.24 -2.20
C PRO A 685 48.15 6.68 -2.66
N ALA A 686 47.25 5.73 -2.91
CA ALA A 686 45.89 6.03 -3.35
C ALA A 686 44.96 6.31 -2.18
N ASP A 687 44.13 7.35 -2.34
CA ASP A 687 43.04 7.68 -1.44
C ASP A 687 41.77 6.87 -1.76
N VAL A 688 41.59 6.48 -3.04
CA VAL A 688 40.38 5.81 -3.54
C VAL A 688 40.73 4.65 -4.47
N THR A 689 39.99 3.55 -4.35
CA THR A 689 40.03 2.42 -5.29
C THR A 689 38.87 2.53 -6.28
N LEU A 690 39.18 2.54 -7.58
CA LEU A 690 38.16 2.56 -8.62
C LEU A 690 37.94 1.15 -9.19
N TRP A 691 36.70 0.67 -9.13
CA TRP A 691 36.28 -0.59 -9.75
C TRP A 691 35.45 -0.29 -11.01
N PRO A 692 36.03 -0.39 -12.22
CA PRO A 692 35.25 -0.27 -13.44
C PRO A 692 34.38 -1.52 -13.59
N ASP A 693 33.09 -1.35 -13.82
CA ASP A 693 32.26 -2.47 -14.26
C ASP A 693 32.60 -2.88 -15.70
N THR A 694 32.07 -4.02 -16.15
CA THR A 694 32.32 -4.56 -17.50
C THR A 694 31.99 -3.57 -18.63
N PHE A 695 30.98 -2.73 -18.45
CA PHE A 695 30.55 -1.77 -19.46
C PHE A 695 31.50 -0.58 -19.52
N THR A 696 31.84 -0.02 -18.36
CA THR A 696 32.81 1.05 -18.20
C THR A 696 34.18 0.61 -18.69
N ASP A 697 34.58 -0.63 -18.44
CA ASP A 697 35.91 -1.09 -18.85
C ASP A 697 36.03 -1.31 -20.35
N HIS A 698 35.09 -2.04 -20.95
CA HIS A 698 35.24 -2.51 -22.33
C HIS A 698 34.42 -1.74 -23.37
N LEU A 699 33.36 -1.01 -22.99
CA LEU A 699 32.43 -0.39 -23.95
C LEU A 699 32.52 1.14 -23.93
N THR A 700 32.48 1.75 -22.75
CA THR A 700 32.48 3.21 -22.57
C THR A 700 33.57 3.68 -21.58
N PRO A 701 34.86 3.40 -21.86
CA PRO A 701 35.97 3.79 -20.99
C PRO A 701 36.04 5.30 -20.75
N GLU A 702 35.57 6.12 -21.70
CA GLU A 702 35.49 7.57 -21.57
C GLU A 702 34.70 8.05 -20.33
N VAL A 703 33.71 7.27 -19.87
CA VAL A 703 32.95 7.59 -18.64
C VAL A 703 33.84 7.47 -17.41
N GLY A 704 34.60 6.37 -17.31
CA GLY A 704 35.58 6.18 -16.23
C GLY A 704 36.70 7.22 -16.29
N GLN A 705 37.14 7.58 -17.50
CA GLN A 705 38.14 8.63 -17.69
C GLN A 705 37.62 9.98 -17.17
N ALA A 706 36.41 10.37 -17.58
CA ALA A 706 35.78 11.62 -17.15
C ALA A 706 35.64 11.71 -15.63
N ALA A 707 35.27 10.60 -14.97
CA ALA A 707 35.16 10.54 -13.51
C ALA A 707 36.49 10.86 -12.78
N LEU A 708 37.63 10.52 -13.38
CA LEU A 708 38.94 10.90 -12.83
C LEU A 708 39.27 12.38 -13.07
N HIS A 709 38.81 12.95 -14.18
CA HIS A 709 39.03 14.36 -14.50
C HIS A 709 38.25 15.32 -13.58
N THR A 710 37.14 14.89 -12.99
CA THR A 710 36.34 15.71 -12.06
C THR A 710 36.90 15.77 -10.63
N HIS A 711 37.93 14.98 -10.31
CA HIS A 711 38.54 14.92 -8.96
C HIS A 711 40.09 14.98 -9.01
N PRO A 712 40.69 16.09 -9.48
CA PRO A 712 42.13 16.19 -9.76
C PRO A 712 43.06 16.09 -8.53
N GLY A 713 42.50 16.08 -7.31
CA GLY A 713 43.26 15.95 -6.05
C GLY A 713 43.18 14.58 -5.37
N VAL A 714 42.43 13.63 -5.93
CA VAL A 714 42.28 12.28 -5.39
C VAL A 714 43.25 11.35 -6.10
N THR A 715 44.04 10.60 -5.34
CA THR A 715 44.95 9.61 -5.90
C THR A 715 44.26 8.24 -5.97
N TYR A 716 44.37 7.55 -7.09
CA TYR A 716 43.62 6.32 -7.37
C TYR A 716 44.56 5.12 -7.55
N ARG A 717 44.17 3.93 -7.07
CA ARG A 717 44.93 2.66 -7.29
C ARG A 717 44.23 1.75 -8.29
N PRO A 718 44.97 1.09 -9.19
CA PRO A 718 44.44 -0.05 -9.93
C PRO A 718 44.18 -1.23 -8.98
N LEU A 719 43.08 -1.95 -9.19
CA LEU A 719 42.79 -3.16 -8.42
C LEU A 719 43.80 -4.29 -8.74
N PRO A 720 44.12 -5.17 -7.77
CA PRO A 720 44.83 -6.41 -8.07
C PRO A 720 43.99 -7.26 -9.02
N ASP A 721 44.64 -8.12 -9.81
CA ASP A 721 44.02 -9.17 -10.65
C ASP A 721 43.11 -10.08 -9.79
N ALA A 722 41.92 -9.62 -9.46
CA ALA A 722 40.84 -10.47 -9.03
C ALA A 722 40.25 -11.08 -10.31
N PRO A 723 40.02 -12.40 -10.37
CA PRO A 723 39.28 -12.98 -11.48
C PRO A 723 37.99 -12.18 -11.67
N PRO A 724 37.46 -12.05 -12.90
CA PRO A 724 36.13 -11.49 -13.11
C PRO A 724 35.17 -12.36 -12.30
N LEU A 725 34.86 -11.93 -11.07
CA LEU A 725 33.89 -12.61 -10.25
C LEU A 725 32.60 -12.51 -11.04
N PRO A 726 31.92 -13.63 -11.35
CA PRO A 726 30.57 -13.55 -11.89
C PRO A 726 29.80 -12.72 -10.88
N VAL A 727 29.36 -11.52 -11.24
CA VAL A 727 28.70 -10.51 -10.38
C VAL A 727 28.04 -11.17 -9.17
N VAL A 728 28.78 -11.25 -8.05
CA VAL A 728 28.22 -11.70 -6.77
C VAL A 728 27.82 -10.43 -6.04
N LEU A 729 26.51 -10.35 -5.82
CA LEU A 729 25.81 -9.30 -5.11
C LEU A 729 26.41 -9.06 -3.72
N ALA A 730 26.69 -7.80 -3.40
CA ALA A 730 26.48 -7.21 -2.08
C ALA A 730 25.44 -6.08 -2.21
#